data_AF-A0A7C0UCR2-F1
#
_entry.id   AF-A0A7C0UCR2-F1
#
_cell.length_a   1.000
_cell.length_b   1.000
_cell.length_c   1.000
_cell.angle_alpha   90.00
_cell.angle_beta   90.00
_cell.angle_gamma   90.00
#
_symmetry.space_group_name_H-M   'P 1'
#
loop_
_entity.id
_entity.type
_entity.pdbx_description
1 polymer ?
#
loop_
_entity_poly.entity_id
_entity_poly.type
_entity_poly.pdbx_seq_one_letter_code
_entity_poly.pdbx_strand_id
1 'polypeptide(L)'
;MRKNTAYASLIPYVQHSSAYLAISLRSNDNDELERLSNPFVVVDDSSAIGRLLHARFVTDGASTIQELSLFVQRNQYHVTPNSLEPLTNRRIASLWQKAFDVYLSRSDSGLIRLSALTDDNGGLNTFSPLFFCKFRRLFFEPPCPRCGNPLTQCEDDGILDSAGLPSFSSSLHRYLYCEDCYKGGEGLFYVYDREMEDSQMVRDRWELINSFSSLLDNPANHEHLPCKACDKREECFGAKNKASSRISIFSFYPFHMLPFEAMNIHCTDFLALLSGASSEEIVSTLPPAHIRVSKVLDVQHNMEKHPPFFFDAEKQFLELLYLKLVFLRQLADWIVTLPLEDLSPLSSFSIDSFWVNLPEPVDTLPYFWNFKLKPHGLIASSEGRSFPAHRALESKTDFLALAWFFVMLRNAKQDMEKVLEYLNSMFIDGAPLSTEAFLEKIESSFSYKFGPQSIFWNPQEIEIPEHYKALWKSCMELGWRLTRARFDDTSRSSNVDYWIAEIEGLIKSVKKDLFASMPSTAGPIEVSKEDIVLDKQIGVVLTGIAAKWESELLESIRLPKQDLPQPTAPPEREAEEEYELPQQQDIPALEETIIVAPGATEPPPAHEVSPPVRDQAPAQEEIPETVIFSSPGSGPESTTETTPPSAEPKPHEPPSQQSQDKEFEKTLSLLDQELLDLVDETPAAKKEKPSTQPAHDEEEKLKQQEEIPETVIIKPDD
;
A
#
# COMPACT_ATOMS: atom_id res chain seq x y z
N MET A 1 41.05 -4.74 2.82
CA MET A 1 40.30 -5.32 1.68
C MET A 1 38.95 -5.75 2.21
N ARG A 2 37.84 -5.34 1.60
CA ARG A 2 36.54 -5.97 1.90
C ARG A 2 36.56 -7.37 1.27
N LYS A 3 36.18 -8.42 2.01
CA LYS A 3 35.66 -9.64 1.36
C LYS A 3 34.40 -9.18 0.61
N ASN A 4 34.17 -9.64 -0.63
CA ASN A 4 32.84 -9.47 -1.22
C ASN A 4 31.85 -10.26 -0.36
N THR A 5 30.94 -9.55 0.30
CA THR A 5 29.71 -10.16 0.82
C THR A 5 28.86 -10.53 -0.38
N ALA A 6 28.18 -11.69 -0.33
CA ALA A 6 27.22 -12.08 -1.36
C ALA A 6 25.95 -11.19 -1.37
N TYR A 7 25.81 -10.34 -0.36
CA TYR A 7 24.65 -9.51 -0.07
C TYR A 7 25.04 -8.03 -0.02
N ALA A 8 24.13 -7.17 -0.45
CA ALA A 8 24.28 -5.72 -0.38
C ALA A 8 24.02 -5.18 1.03
N SER A 9 24.68 -4.08 1.42
CA SER A 9 24.42 -3.43 2.70
C SER A 9 23.31 -2.38 2.57
N LEU A 10 22.29 -2.43 3.45
CA LEU A 10 21.31 -1.35 3.56
C LEU A 10 21.83 -0.19 4.44
N ILE A 11 22.88 -0.41 5.24
CA ILE A 11 23.45 0.58 6.17
C ILE A 11 23.72 1.95 5.53
N PRO A 12 24.32 2.08 4.33
CA PRO A 12 24.59 3.38 3.69
C PRO A 12 23.34 4.20 3.34
N TYR A 13 22.16 3.58 3.34
CA TYR A 13 20.89 4.26 3.10
C TYR A 13 20.19 4.65 4.40
N VAL A 14 20.35 3.87 5.48
CA VAL A 14 19.70 4.14 6.78
C VAL A 14 20.60 4.88 7.78
N GLN A 15 21.85 5.19 7.41
CA GLN A 15 22.81 5.93 8.25
C GLN A 15 23.68 6.90 7.43
N HIS A 16 23.75 8.15 7.90
CA HIS A 16 24.77 9.16 7.59
C HIS A 16 24.96 9.54 6.10
N SER A 17 24.00 10.29 5.59
CA SER A 17 24.05 11.06 4.34
C SER A 17 23.25 12.35 4.49
N SER A 18 23.36 13.28 3.54
CA SER A 18 22.55 14.52 3.50
C SER A 18 21.05 14.25 3.27
N ALA A 19 20.72 13.10 2.66
CA ALA A 19 19.37 12.55 2.58
C ALA A 19 19.41 11.03 2.79
N TYR A 20 18.64 10.51 3.74
CA TYR A 20 18.66 9.11 4.17
C TYR A 20 17.26 8.50 4.32
N LEU A 21 17.20 7.17 4.33
CA LEU A 21 16.00 6.35 4.51
C LEU A 21 15.70 6.18 6.01
N ALA A 22 14.75 6.96 6.53
CA ALA A 22 14.22 6.81 7.87
C ALA A 22 13.06 5.79 7.89
N ILE A 23 13.35 4.57 8.35
CA ILE A 23 12.31 3.57 8.65
C ILE A 23 11.57 4.02 9.92
N SER A 24 10.24 4.16 9.85
CA SER A 24 9.46 4.82 10.90
C SER A 24 9.29 3.94 12.14
N LEU A 25 9.44 4.55 13.31
CA LEU A 25 9.31 3.91 14.62
C LEU A 25 7.95 4.21 15.25
N ARG A 26 7.39 3.25 16.00
CA ARG A 26 6.08 3.36 16.66
C ARG A 26 6.05 4.34 17.84
N SER A 27 7.20 4.66 18.41
CA SER A 27 7.34 5.70 19.43
C SER A 27 8.66 6.46 19.26
N ASN A 28 8.67 7.68 19.77
CA ASN A 28 9.87 8.51 19.94
C ASN A 28 10.40 8.52 21.37
N ASP A 29 9.80 7.79 22.32
CA ASP A 29 10.37 7.53 23.64
C ASP A 29 11.22 6.23 23.65
N ASN A 30 12.29 6.22 24.43
CA ASN A 30 13.19 5.06 24.51
C ASN A 30 12.68 3.95 25.45
N ASP A 31 11.97 4.26 26.53
CA ASP A 31 11.44 3.24 27.45
C ASP A 31 10.19 2.55 26.87
N GLU A 32 9.38 3.26 26.09
CA GLU A 32 8.33 2.67 25.25
C GLU A 32 8.92 1.77 24.15
N LEU A 33 9.90 2.27 23.38
CA LEU A 33 10.58 1.47 22.36
C LEU A 33 11.23 0.21 22.96
N GLU A 34 11.82 0.27 24.15
CA GLU A 34 12.38 -0.91 24.82
C GLU A 34 11.33 -1.99 25.12
N ARG A 35 10.07 -1.63 25.41
CA ARG A 35 8.97 -2.58 25.66
C ARG A 35 8.41 -3.23 24.39
N LEU A 36 8.32 -2.48 23.28
CA LEU A 36 7.71 -2.98 22.04
C LEU A 36 8.49 -4.15 21.43
N SER A 37 7.83 -5.28 21.12
CA SER A 37 8.45 -6.41 20.42
C SER A 37 8.92 -6.03 19.01
N ASN A 38 8.02 -5.43 18.23
CA ASN A 38 8.31 -4.77 16.96
C ASN A 38 8.30 -3.24 17.12
N PRO A 39 9.43 -2.54 16.94
CA PRO A 39 9.52 -1.08 17.07
C PRO A 39 9.08 -0.33 15.81
N PHE A 40 8.89 -1.00 14.67
CA PHE A 40 8.62 -0.36 13.37
C PHE A 40 7.13 -0.17 13.11
N VAL A 41 6.76 0.91 12.41
CA VAL A 41 5.39 1.15 11.94
C VAL A 41 5.09 0.21 10.78
N VAL A 42 4.24 -0.78 11.03
CA VAL A 42 3.72 -1.68 10.00
C VAL A 42 2.51 -1.01 9.34
N VAL A 43 2.49 -1.02 8.01
CA VAL A 43 1.40 -0.50 7.17
C VAL A 43 0.42 -1.61 6.82
N ASP A 44 0.95 -2.80 6.52
CA ASP A 44 0.23 -3.99 6.15
C ASP A 44 1.03 -5.23 6.58
N ASP A 45 0.38 -6.22 7.20
CA ASP A 45 0.99 -7.48 7.62
C ASP A 45 0.24 -8.71 7.06
N SER A 46 -0.62 -8.53 6.04
CA SER A 46 -1.47 -9.59 5.46
C SER A 46 -0.72 -10.56 4.52
N SER A 47 0.35 -10.10 3.86
CA SER A 47 1.07 -10.92 2.88
C SER A 47 1.79 -12.09 3.56
N ALA A 48 1.65 -13.29 2.99
CA ALA A 48 2.23 -14.51 3.54
C ALA A 48 3.77 -14.49 3.61
N ILE A 49 4.43 -13.74 2.72
CA ILE A 49 5.88 -13.85 2.47
C ILE A 49 6.66 -12.53 2.64
N GLY A 50 5.96 -11.41 2.77
CA GLY A 50 6.53 -10.11 3.12
C GLY A 50 5.60 -9.31 4.02
N ARG A 51 6.04 -8.12 4.42
CA ARG A 51 5.27 -7.13 5.21
C ARG A 51 5.57 -5.73 4.71
N LEU A 52 4.60 -4.82 4.79
CA LEU A 52 4.72 -3.43 4.35
C LEU A 52 5.04 -2.54 5.56
N LEU A 53 6.13 -1.79 5.52
CA LEU A 53 6.58 -0.91 6.60
C LEU A 53 6.61 0.56 6.15
N HIS A 54 6.24 1.48 7.03
CA HIS A 54 6.29 2.90 6.72
C HIS A 54 7.74 3.41 6.83
N ALA A 55 8.20 4.11 5.80
CA ALA A 55 9.50 4.79 5.80
C ALA A 55 9.40 6.15 5.10
N ARG A 56 10.45 6.95 5.21
CA ARG A 56 10.55 8.26 4.57
C ARG A 56 11.97 8.49 4.06
N PHE A 57 12.13 9.17 2.94
CA PHE A 57 13.38 9.89 2.71
C PHE A 57 13.34 11.17 3.54
N VAL A 58 14.39 11.43 4.30
CA VAL A 58 14.53 12.62 5.15
C VAL A 58 15.90 13.25 4.93
N THR A 59 15.98 14.57 5.11
CA THR A 59 17.25 15.30 5.15
C THR A 59 18.02 15.03 6.45
N ASP A 60 19.29 15.40 6.49
CA ASP A 60 20.07 15.54 7.74
C ASP A 60 19.41 16.48 8.75
N GLY A 61 18.73 17.53 8.28
CA GLY A 61 17.83 18.39 9.06
C GLY A 61 16.48 17.77 9.45
N ALA A 62 16.29 16.46 9.25
CA ALA A 62 15.08 15.67 9.55
C ALA A 62 13.78 16.08 8.83
N SER A 63 13.82 17.06 7.91
CA SER A 63 12.70 17.38 7.01
C SER A 63 12.40 16.20 6.09
N THR A 64 11.13 15.87 5.90
CA THR A 64 10.69 14.77 5.02
C THR A 64 10.73 15.22 3.56
N ILE A 65 11.37 14.43 2.72
CA ILE A 65 11.49 14.62 1.27
C ILE A 65 10.36 13.85 0.55
N GLN A 66 10.09 12.62 0.99
CA GLN A 66 9.07 11.74 0.39
C GLN A 66 8.63 10.67 1.41
N GLU A 67 7.33 10.34 1.45
CA GLU A 67 6.82 9.16 2.16
C GLU A 67 6.95 7.89 1.31
N LEU A 68 7.28 6.77 1.96
CA LEU A 68 7.62 5.49 1.33
C LEU A 68 6.94 4.32 2.04
N SER A 69 6.68 3.27 1.27
CA SER A 69 6.25 1.96 1.77
C SER A 69 7.30 0.91 1.40
N LEU A 70 7.98 0.34 2.39
CA LEU A 70 8.97 -0.72 2.20
C LEU A 70 8.29 -2.08 2.30
N PHE A 71 8.20 -2.82 1.19
CA PHE A 71 7.78 -4.22 1.23
C PHE A 71 9.00 -5.10 1.51
N VAL A 72 9.03 -5.75 2.67
CA VAL A 72 10.22 -6.46 3.21
C VAL A 72 9.90 -7.94 3.42
N GLN A 73 10.79 -8.83 2.97
CA GLN A 73 10.65 -10.28 3.17
C GLN A 73 10.61 -10.66 4.66
N ARG A 74 9.74 -11.61 5.03
CA ARG A 74 9.62 -12.06 6.43
C ARG A 74 10.79 -12.95 6.87
N ASN A 75 10.98 -13.05 8.20
CA ASN A 75 11.83 -14.07 8.83
C ASN A 75 11.17 -15.45 8.83
N GLN A 76 9.86 -15.51 9.09
CA GLN A 76 9.00 -16.71 8.98
C GLN A 76 7.87 -16.41 8.00
N TYR A 77 7.52 -17.37 7.15
CA TYR A 77 6.45 -17.20 6.18
C TYR A 77 5.13 -17.70 6.76
N HIS A 78 4.06 -16.92 6.64
CA HIS A 78 2.72 -17.28 7.12
C HIS A 78 2.03 -18.13 6.05
N VAL A 79 2.52 -19.35 5.82
CA VAL A 79 2.11 -20.23 4.71
C VAL A 79 1.65 -21.59 5.22
N THR A 80 0.48 -22.04 4.75
CA THR A 80 0.00 -23.40 5.02
C THR A 80 0.83 -24.41 4.24
N PRO A 81 1.38 -25.48 4.87
CA PRO A 81 2.13 -26.51 4.16
C PRO A 81 1.29 -27.23 3.10
N ASN A 82 1.75 -27.22 1.85
CA ASN A 82 1.15 -27.99 0.75
C ASN A 82 2.07 -29.17 0.40
N SER A 83 1.60 -30.40 0.64
CA SER A 83 2.38 -31.63 0.40
C SER A 83 2.50 -32.03 -1.08
N LEU A 84 1.73 -31.41 -1.99
CA LEU A 84 1.76 -31.68 -3.43
C LEU A 84 2.66 -30.66 -4.16
N GLU A 85 2.58 -29.40 -3.77
CA GLU A 85 3.46 -28.32 -4.25
C GLU A 85 4.14 -27.65 -3.03
N PRO A 86 5.23 -28.23 -2.48
CA PRO A 86 5.92 -27.64 -1.35
C PRO A 86 6.61 -26.33 -1.77
N LEU A 87 6.31 -25.26 -1.04
CA LEU A 87 6.99 -23.98 -1.18
C LEU A 87 8.40 -24.08 -0.58
N THR A 88 9.42 -23.59 -1.28
CA THR A 88 10.82 -23.63 -0.82
C THR A 88 11.50 -22.26 -0.95
N ASN A 89 12.62 -22.04 -0.26
CA ASN A 89 13.39 -20.79 -0.36
C ASN A 89 13.75 -20.41 -1.81
N ARG A 90 14.04 -21.39 -2.67
CA ARG A 90 14.31 -21.14 -4.10
C ARG A 90 13.06 -20.66 -4.85
N ARG A 91 11.86 -21.17 -4.51
CA ARG A 91 10.60 -20.66 -5.07
C ARG A 91 10.31 -19.25 -4.56
N ILE A 92 10.49 -18.98 -3.26
CA ILE A 92 10.38 -17.62 -2.69
C ILE A 92 11.29 -16.63 -3.45
N ALA A 93 12.59 -16.93 -3.57
CA ALA A 93 13.53 -16.05 -4.28
C ALA A 93 13.10 -15.80 -5.73
N SER A 94 12.66 -16.83 -6.45
CA SER A 94 12.13 -16.68 -7.82
C SER A 94 10.88 -15.80 -7.90
N LEU A 95 10.04 -15.74 -6.87
CA LEU A 95 8.85 -14.88 -6.84
C LEU A 95 9.21 -13.41 -6.64
N TRP A 96 10.17 -13.13 -5.74
CA TRP A 96 10.69 -11.78 -5.54
C TRP A 96 11.36 -11.23 -6.80
N GLN A 97 12.15 -12.05 -7.52
CA GLN A 97 12.71 -11.69 -8.83
C GLN A 97 11.60 -11.36 -9.84
N LYS A 98 10.66 -12.29 -10.08
CA LYS A 98 9.60 -12.12 -11.09
C LYS A 98 8.68 -10.93 -10.83
N ALA A 99 8.43 -10.59 -9.56
CA ALA A 99 7.68 -9.38 -9.22
C ALA A 99 8.50 -8.10 -9.44
N PHE A 100 9.80 -8.11 -9.10
CA PHE A 100 10.69 -7.00 -9.40
C PHE A 100 10.79 -6.73 -10.90
N ASP A 101 10.90 -7.76 -11.73
CA ASP A 101 10.88 -7.64 -13.20
C ASP A 101 9.60 -6.91 -13.69
N VAL A 102 8.44 -7.27 -13.15
CA VAL A 102 7.16 -6.62 -13.48
C VAL A 102 7.14 -5.16 -13.01
N TYR A 103 7.57 -4.86 -11.79
CA TYR A 103 7.64 -3.49 -11.28
C TYR A 103 8.69 -2.63 -12.02
N LEU A 104 9.79 -3.22 -12.50
CA LEU A 104 10.78 -2.57 -13.36
C LEU A 104 10.26 -2.29 -14.78
N SER A 105 9.44 -3.20 -15.33
CA SER A 105 8.86 -3.08 -16.66
C SER A 105 7.81 -1.95 -16.78
N ARG A 106 7.27 -1.51 -15.64
CA ARG A 106 6.19 -0.52 -15.55
C ARG A 106 6.71 0.80 -14.98
N SER A 107 6.57 1.88 -15.76
CA SER A 107 6.91 3.24 -15.32
C SER A 107 5.95 3.82 -14.28
N ASP A 108 4.72 3.29 -14.19
CA ASP A 108 3.68 3.73 -13.24
C ASP A 108 3.73 2.98 -11.90
N SER A 109 4.64 2.03 -11.73
CA SER A 109 4.74 1.14 -10.55
C SER A 109 4.97 1.86 -9.21
N GLY A 110 5.56 3.06 -9.24
CA GLY A 110 6.02 3.73 -8.01
C GLY A 110 7.18 3.02 -7.31
N LEU A 111 7.85 2.07 -7.98
CA LEU A 111 9.04 1.41 -7.46
C LEU A 111 10.23 2.38 -7.47
N ILE A 112 10.75 2.70 -6.28
CA ILE A 112 11.92 3.54 -6.09
C ILE A 112 13.18 2.72 -6.40
N ARG A 113 14.11 3.25 -7.21
CA ARG A 113 15.37 2.56 -7.54
C ARG A 113 16.51 3.02 -6.63
N LEU A 114 16.95 2.16 -5.71
CA LEU A 114 18.21 2.31 -4.99
C LEU A 114 19.33 1.59 -5.76
N SER A 115 20.57 2.10 -5.76
CA SER A 115 21.67 1.46 -6.49
C SER A 115 22.10 0.09 -5.91
N ALA A 116 21.72 -0.21 -4.66
CA ALA A 116 21.87 -1.52 -4.04
C ALA A 116 20.66 -2.46 -4.25
N LEU A 117 19.61 -2.02 -4.95
CA LEU A 117 18.42 -2.83 -5.23
C LEU A 117 18.66 -3.82 -6.37
N THR A 118 19.54 -3.49 -7.31
CA THR A 118 19.97 -4.37 -8.40
C THR A 118 21.30 -5.06 -8.09
N ASP A 119 21.51 -6.26 -8.66
CA ASP A 119 22.83 -6.88 -8.75
C ASP A 119 23.57 -6.47 -10.04
N ASP A 120 24.79 -6.97 -10.24
CA ASP A 120 25.61 -6.70 -11.45
C ASP A 120 24.99 -7.24 -12.76
N ASN A 121 23.97 -8.11 -12.66
CA ASN A 121 23.22 -8.67 -13.80
C ASN A 121 21.91 -7.90 -14.07
N GLY A 122 21.53 -6.96 -13.19
CA GLY A 122 20.27 -6.20 -13.24
C GLY A 122 19.08 -6.87 -12.54
N GLY A 123 19.26 -8.04 -11.92
CA GLY A 123 18.24 -8.72 -11.12
C GLY A 123 18.09 -8.13 -9.72
N LEU A 124 17.06 -8.54 -8.97
CA LEU A 124 16.83 -8.08 -7.61
C LEU A 124 17.93 -8.58 -6.67
N ASN A 125 18.60 -7.66 -5.98
CA ASN A 125 19.63 -7.98 -5.00
C ASN A 125 19.01 -8.51 -3.68
N THR A 126 19.86 -9.01 -2.79
CA THR A 126 19.49 -9.34 -1.40
C THR A 126 20.32 -8.50 -0.44
N PHE A 127 19.67 -7.94 0.57
CA PHE A 127 20.31 -7.16 1.62
C PHE A 127 20.82 -8.07 2.74
N SER A 128 21.97 -7.74 3.31
CA SER A 128 22.54 -8.40 4.49
C SER A 128 21.55 -8.41 5.67
N PRO A 129 21.57 -9.42 6.56
CA PRO A 129 20.82 -9.41 7.81
C PRO A 129 20.96 -8.09 8.58
N LEU A 130 19.87 -7.57 9.12
CA LEU A 130 19.82 -6.21 9.67
C LEU A 130 19.14 -6.16 11.03
N PHE A 131 19.90 -5.73 12.03
CA PHE A 131 19.50 -5.62 13.43
C PHE A 131 19.42 -4.12 13.80
N PHE A 132 18.65 -3.77 14.82
CA PHE A 132 18.37 -2.38 15.22
C PHE A 132 18.48 -2.22 16.73
N CYS A 133 19.39 -1.35 17.18
CA CYS A 133 19.52 -0.97 18.58
C CYS A 133 18.56 0.18 18.90
N LYS A 134 17.41 -0.13 19.52
CA LYS A 134 16.37 0.83 19.93
C LYS A 134 16.93 2.01 20.73
N PHE A 135 17.80 1.73 21.70
CA PHE A 135 18.34 2.75 22.61
C PHE A 135 19.22 3.78 21.89
N ARG A 136 20.01 3.35 20.90
CA ARG A 136 20.89 4.23 20.09
C ARG A 136 20.23 4.70 18.79
N ARG A 137 19.12 4.08 18.38
CA ARG A 137 18.46 4.21 17.06
C ARG A 137 19.41 3.96 15.88
N LEU A 138 20.27 2.96 16.03
CA LEU A 138 21.26 2.55 15.03
C LEU A 138 20.97 1.14 14.51
N PHE A 139 20.88 1.00 13.19
CA PHE A 139 20.98 -0.28 12.50
C PHE A 139 22.42 -0.83 12.52
N PHE A 140 22.58 -2.14 12.42
CA PHE A 140 23.86 -2.83 12.24
C PHE A 140 23.65 -4.21 11.62
N GLU A 141 24.69 -4.74 10.99
CA GLU A 141 24.72 -6.13 10.47
C GLU A 141 25.28 -7.06 11.56
N PRO A 142 24.67 -8.22 11.85
CA PRO A 142 25.06 -9.09 12.96
C PRO A 142 26.39 -9.82 12.67
N PRO A 143 27.45 -9.58 13.46
CA PRO A 143 28.71 -10.30 13.31
C PRO A 143 28.65 -11.68 13.97
N CYS A 144 29.51 -12.61 13.53
CA CYS A 144 29.68 -13.90 14.18
C CYS A 144 30.20 -13.70 15.63
N PRO A 145 29.52 -14.22 16.67
CA PRO A 145 29.94 -14.06 18.06
C PRO A 145 31.33 -14.60 18.41
N ARG A 146 31.86 -15.56 17.64
CA ARG A 146 33.21 -16.12 17.85
C ARG A 146 34.30 -15.24 17.23
N CYS A 147 34.22 -15.01 15.91
CA CYS A 147 35.31 -14.42 15.12
C CYS A 147 35.06 -12.99 14.61
N GLY A 148 33.88 -12.40 14.84
CA GLY A 148 33.55 -11.04 14.42
C GLY A 148 33.28 -10.81 12.93
N ASN A 149 33.65 -11.77 12.07
CA ASN A 149 33.33 -11.73 10.63
C ASN A 149 31.80 -11.84 10.40
N PRO A 150 31.27 -11.37 9.26
CA PRO A 150 29.84 -11.45 8.97
C PRO A 150 29.27 -12.87 9.05
N LEU A 151 27.98 -12.96 9.41
CA LEU A 151 27.18 -14.17 9.24
C LEU A 151 26.58 -14.19 7.83
N THR A 152 26.63 -15.34 7.17
CA THR A 152 26.03 -15.59 5.85
C THR A 152 24.95 -16.65 5.95
N GLN A 153 24.03 -16.73 4.98
CA GLN A 153 23.05 -17.81 4.91
C GLN A 153 23.72 -19.07 4.35
N CYS A 154 23.44 -20.22 4.96
CA CYS A 154 23.89 -21.50 4.44
C CYS A 154 22.90 -21.98 3.35
N GLU A 155 23.31 -21.88 2.09
CA GLU A 155 22.53 -22.32 0.92
C GLU A 155 23.09 -23.60 0.28
N ASP A 156 24.19 -24.10 0.83
CA ASP A 156 24.78 -25.41 0.50
C ASP A 156 24.03 -26.50 1.27
N ASP A 157 23.14 -27.20 0.55
CA ASP A 157 22.37 -28.33 1.07
C ASP A 157 23.28 -29.43 1.65
N GLY A 158 24.48 -29.65 1.09
CA GLY A 158 25.42 -30.67 1.58
C GLY A 158 26.06 -30.29 2.93
N ILE A 159 26.24 -29.00 3.21
CA ILE A 159 26.65 -28.53 4.54
C ILE A 159 25.51 -28.77 5.56
N LEU A 160 24.28 -28.41 5.21
CA LEU A 160 23.10 -28.57 6.08
C LEU A 160 22.82 -30.05 6.40
N ASP A 161 22.75 -30.90 5.37
CA ASP A 161 22.57 -32.34 5.50
C ASP A 161 23.67 -32.97 6.37
N SER A 162 24.92 -32.51 6.26
CA SER A 162 26.04 -33.00 7.08
C SER A 162 25.96 -32.58 8.56
N ALA A 163 25.22 -31.51 8.87
CA ALA A 163 24.91 -31.06 10.23
C ALA A 163 23.59 -31.66 10.76
N GLY A 164 22.87 -32.44 9.95
CA GLY A 164 21.55 -32.99 10.27
C GLY A 164 20.43 -31.95 10.24
N LEU A 165 20.58 -30.89 9.44
CA LEU A 165 19.60 -29.79 9.31
C LEU A 165 18.79 -29.91 8.00
N PRO A 166 17.53 -29.46 7.97
CA PRO A 166 16.75 -29.37 6.73
C PRO A 166 17.45 -28.56 5.65
N SER A 167 17.54 -29.11 4.44
CA SER A 167 18.22 -28.49 3.30
C SER A 167 17.50 -27.20 2.83
N PHE A 168 18.27 -26.22 2.37
CA PHE A 168 17.78 -24.89 1.99
C PHE A 168 16.92 -24.91 0.72
N SER A 169 17.28 -25.75 -0.26
CA SER A 169 16.63 -25.76 -1.57
C SER A 169 15.27 -26.45 -1.60
N SER A 170 15.05 -27.40 -0.68
CA SER A 170 13.88 -28.27 -0.57
C SER A 170 12.88 -27.86 0.51
N SER A 171 13.23 -26.88 1.36
CA SER A 171 12.41 -26.44 2.50
C SER A 171 12.30 -24.91 2.61
N LEU A 172 11.66 -24.44 3.69
CA LEU A 172 11.60 -23.02 4.08
C LEU A 172 12.53 -22.69 5.27
N HIS A 173 13.19 -23.69 5.86
CA HIS A 173 14.17 -23.43 6.92
C HIS A 173 15.36 -22.65 6.34
N ARG A 174 15.91 -21.75 7.15
CA ARG A 174 17.05 -20.92 6.80
C ARG A 174 17.97 -20.87 8.01
N TYR A 175 19.27 -20.94 7.76
CA TYR A 175 20.27 -20.91 8.82
C TYR A 175 21.35 -19.90 8.47
N LEU A 176 21.60 -18.96 9.39
CA LEU A 176 22.83 -18.18 9.37
C LEU A 176 23.98 -19.04 9.91
N TYR A 177 25.17 -18.88 9.35
CA TYR A 177 26.40 -19.48 9.88
C TYR A 177 27.61 -18.57 9.61
N CYS A 178 28.78 -18.95 10.11
CA CYS A 178 30.03 -18.30 9.76
C CYS A 178 30.95 -19.30 9.06
N GLU A 179 31.17 -19.10 7.76
CA GLU A 179 32.07 -19.92 6.94
C GLU A 179 33.46 -20.13 7.57
N ASP A 180 34.07 -19.07 8.09
CA ASP A 180 35.43 -19.14 8.64
C ASP A 180 35.47 -19.99 9.92
N CYS A 181 34.42 -19.94 10.77
CA CYS A 181 34.31 -20.81 11.95
C CYS A 181 33.95 -22.24 11.57
N TYR A 182 33.10 -22.45 10.57
CA TYR A 182 32.73 -23.78 10.08
C TYR A 182 33.93 -24.52 9.49
N LYS A 183 34.71 -23.84 8.64
CA LYS A 183 35.98 -24.35 8.09
C LYS A 183 37.05 -24.59 9.17
N GLY A 184 36.95 -23.92 10.32
CA GLY A 184 37.75 -24.16 11.51
C GLY A 184 37.26 -25.28 12.44
N GLY A 185 36.11 -25.91 12.16
CA GLY A 185 35.53 -26.97 12.99
C GLY A 185 34.72 -26.50 14.20
N GLU A 186 34.50 -25.19 14.37
CA GLU A 186 33.70 -24.61 15.46
C GLU A 186 32.41 -23.92 14.96
N GLY A 187 31.91 -24.35 13.80
CA GLY A 187 30.69 -23.82 13.21
C GLY A 187 29.46 -24.02 14.11
N LEU A 188 28.71 -22.94 14.31
CA LEU A 188 27.35 -22.96 14.84
C LEU A 188 26.40 -22.39 13.79
N PHE A 189 25.17 -22.90 13.79
CA PHE A 189 24.09 -22.39 12.96
C PHE A 189 23.14 -21.57 13.83
N TYR A 190 22.57 -20.51 13.26
CA TYR A 190 21.63 -19.62 13.94
C TYR A 190 20.33 -19.54 13.15
N VAL A 191 19.22 -19.65 13.86
CA VAL A 191 17.84 -19.67 13.33
C VAL A 191 17.03 -18.58 14.06
N TYR A 192 15.96 -18.08 13.43
CA TYR A 192 15.17 -16.99 14.02
C TYR A 192 14.41 -17.44 15.27
N ASP A 193 13.51 -18.42 15.16
CA ASP A 193 12.97 -19.22 16.26
C ASP A 193 13.53 -20.64 16.12
N ARG A 194 13.74 -21.32 17.25
CA ARG A 194 14.28 -22.68 17.31
C ARG A 194 13.18 -23.66 17.72
N GLU A 195 13.09 -24.77 17.00
CA GLU A 195 12.08 -25.81 17.24
C GLU A 195 12.57 -26.82 18.30
N MET A 196 11.66 -27.57 18.94
CA MET A 196 12.06 -28.55 19.99
C MET A 196 12.95 -29.68 19.46
N GLU A 197 12.90 -29.93 18.15
CA GLU A 197 13.66 -30.98 17.46
C GLU A 197 15.03 -30.50 16.94
N ASP A 198 15.31 -29.18 17.00
CA ASP A 198 16.55 -28.60 16.48
C ASP A 198 17.80 -29.10 17.21
N SER A 199 18.80 -29.50 16.42
CA SER A 199 20.13 -29.94 16.86
C SER A 199 20.77 -29.00 17.89
N GLN A 200 21.57 -29.56 18.82
CA GLN A 200 22.33 -28.79 19.81
C GLN A 200 23.40 -27.86 19.18
N MET A 201 23.63 -27.94 17.87
CA MET A 201 24.47 -27.00 17.09
C MET A 201 23.72 -25.75 16.59
N VAL A 202 22.38 -25.73 16.69
CA VAL A 202 21.51 -24.61 16.33
C VAL A 202 21.29 -23.69 17.53
N ARG A 203 21.29 -22.37 17.31
CA ARG A 203 21.02 -21.33 18.31
C ARG A 203 19.92 -20.40 17.84
N ASP A 204 19.04 -19.98 18.73
CA ASP A 204 17.96 -19.04 18.37
C ASP A 204 18.46 -17.58 18.24
N ARG A 205 17.54 -16.65 17.89
CA ARG A 205 17.86 -15.21 17.79
C ARG A 205 18.36 -14.58 19.09
N TRP A 206 17.88 -15.05 20.24
CA TRP A 206 18.21 -14.49 21.56
C TRP A 206 19.55 -15.02 22.05
N GLU A 207 19.83 -16.30 21.81
CA GLU A 207 21.14 -16.92 21.98
C GLU A 207 22.19 -16.20 21.11
N LEU A 208 21.88 -15.87 19.86
CA LEU A 208 22.74 -15.04 19.00
C LEU A 208 22.99 -13.65 19.61
N ILE A 209 21.92 -12.92 19.96
CA ILE A 209 22.01 -11.58 20.55
C ILE A 209 22.85 -11.59 21.82
N ASN A 210 22.59 -12.52 22.74
CA ASN A 210 23.31 -12.62 24.01
C ASN A 210 24.78 -13.03 23.81
N SER A 211 25.07 -13.85 22.80
CA SER A 211 26.44 -14.27 22.46
C SER A 211 27.34 -13.13 22.00
N PHE A 212 26.79 -12.00 21.50
CA PHE A 212 27.57 -10.81 21.16
C PHE A 212 28.40 -10.25 22.32
N SER A 213 28.05 -10.58 23.57
CA SER A 213 28.89 -10.32 24.76
C SER A 213 30.35 -10.75 24.56
N SER A 214 30.57 -11.91 23.93
CA SER A 214 31.89 -12.50 23.65
C SER A 214 32.80 -11.61 22.78
N LEU A 215 32.23 -10.72 21.97
CA LEU A 215 32.98 -9.81 21.09
C LEU A 215 33.43 -8.53 21.81
N LEU A 216 32.84 -8.21 22.97
CA LEU A 216 33.05 -6.95 23.67
C LEU A 216 34.45 -6.85 24.29
N ASP A 217 35.05 -7.99 24.63
CA ASP A 217 36.36 -8.08 25.27
C ASP A 217 37.48 -8.52 24.30
N ASN A 218 37.14 -8.77 23.02
CA ASN A 218 38.09 -9.19 21.99
C ASN A 218 38.63 -7.98 21.19
N PRO A 219 39.94 -7.65 21.24
CA PRO A 219 40.53 -6.52 20.53
C PRO A 219 40.84 -6.79 19.04
N ALA A 220 40.48 -7.94 18.47
CA ALA A 220 40.61 -8.18 17.03
C ALA A 220 39.41 -7.65 16.21
N ASN A 221 38.21 -7.64 16.79
CA ASN A 221 36.96 -7.49 16.05
C ASN A 221 36.34 -6.11 16.32
N HIS A 222 36.45 -5.16 15.39
CA HIS A 222 36.33 -3.73 15.71
C HIS A 222 35.21 -2.92 15.06
N GLU A 223 34.75 -3.24 13.84
CA GLU A 223 33.99 -2.27 13.03
C GLU A 223 32.47 -2.49 12.97
N HIS A 224 31.97 -3.73 13.18
CA HIS A 224 30.57 -4.07 12.86
C HIS A 224 29.59 -4.08 14.04
N LEU A 225 30.06 -4.12 15.30
CA LEU A 225 29.18 -4.18 16.49
C LEU A 225 29.13 -2.83 17.23
N PRO A 226 28.04 -2.03 17.12
CA PRO A 226 27.95 -0.72 17.77
C PRO A 226 28.00 -0.79 19.31
N CYS A 227 27.71 -1.95 19.90
CA CYS A 227 27.77 -2.18 21.34
C CYS A 227 29.19 -2.03 21.94
N LYS A 228 30.24 -2.18 21.12
CA LYS A 228 31.64 -2.08 21.59
C LYS A 228 32.05 -0.66 22.00
N ALA A 229 31.45 0.37 21.37
CA ALA A 229 31.66 1.78 21.68
C ALA A 229 30.45 2.42 22.41
N CYS A 230 29.59 1.61 23.02
CA CYS A 230 28.36 2.07 23.66
C CYS A 230 28.53 2.21 25.19
N ASP A 231 28.16 3.36 25.76
CA ASP A 231 28.13 3.59 27.21
C ASP A 231 27.15 2.66 27.95
N LYS A 232 26.17 2.08 27.22
CA LYS A 232 25.20 1.12 27.77
C LYS A 232 25.62 -0.35 27.66
N ARG A 233 26.87 -0.64 27.25
CA ARG A 233 27.43 -2.00 27.13
C ARG A 233 27.13 -2.88 28.36
N GLU A 234 27.37 -2.35 29.56
CA GLU A 234 27.18 -3.07 30.83
C GLU A 234 25.70 -3.21 31.25
N GLU A 235 24.82 -2.31 30.83
CA GLU A 235 23.37 -2.48 31.03
C GLU A 235 22.79 -3.54 30.10
N CYS A 236 23.31 -3.65 28.87
CA CYS A 236 22.86 -4.62 27.89
C CYS A 236 23.36 -6.04 28.19
N PHE A 237 24.65 -6.20 28.48
CA PHE A 237 25.30 -7.52 28.57
C PHE A 237 25.81 -7.88 29.98
N GLY A 238 25.69 -6.98 30.95
CA GLY A 238 25.91 -7.28 32.37
C GLY A 238 24.62 -7.74 33.07
N ALA A 239 24.60 -7.66 34.41
CA ALA A 239 23.54 -8.22 35.25
C ALA A 239 22.10 -7.70 35.02
N LYS A 240 21.91 -6.63 34.21
CA LYS A 240 20.59 -6.14 33.79
C LYS A 240 20.05 -6.81 32.53
N ASN A 241 20.89 -7.51 31.77
CA ASN A 241 20.58 -8.25 30.54
C ASN A 241 19.65 -7.54 29.53
N LYS A 242 19.76 -6.21 29.37
CA LYS A 242 18.88 -5.44 28.47
C LYS A 242 19.15 -5.68 26.96
N ALA A 243 20.09 -6.55 26.58
CA ALA A 243 20.40 -6.82 25.17
C ALA A 243 19.16 -7.24 24.37
N SER A 244 18.40 -8.24 24.83
CA SER A 244 17.19 -8.74 24.16
C SER A 244 16.06 -7.72 24.07
N SER A 245 15.93 -6.79 25.03
CA SER A 245 14.91 -5.73 24.96
C SER A 245 15.34 -4.56 24.08
N ARG A 246 16.64 -4.28 23.98
CA ARG A 246 17.22 -3.15 23.22
C ARG A 246 17.58 -3.46 21.78
N ILE A 247 17.80 -4.72 21.42
CA ILE A 247 18.15 -5.14 20.06
C ILE A 247 16.92 -5.82 19.43
N SER A 248 16.29 -5.14 18.49
CA SER A 248 15.28 -5.74 17.60
C SER A 248 15.91 -6.19 16.29
N ILE A 249 15.20 -7.06 15.58
CA ILE A 249 15.64 -7.65 14.32
C ILE A 249 14.73 -7.09 13.21
N PHE A 250 15.31 -6.34 12.28
CA PHE A 250 14.58 -5.86 11.09
C PHE A 250 14.45 -6.99 10.07
N SER A 251 15.56 -7.69 9.80
CA SER A 251 15.59 -9.01 9.18
C SER A 251 16.70 -9.87 9.80
N PHE A 252 16.40 -11.14 10.05
CA PHE A 252 17.35 -12.10 10.60
C PHE A 252 18.18 -12.78 9.53
N TYR A 253 17.59 -13.01 8.36
CA TYR A 253 18.24 -13.62 7.20
C TYR A 253 18.56 -12.54 6.17
N PRO A 254 19.39 -12.84 5.14
CA PRO A 254 19.46 -12.01 3.95
C PRO A 254 18.05 -11.88 3.35
N PHE A 255 17.71 -10.68 2.88
CA PHE A 255 16.32 -10.36 2.54
C PHE A 255 16.17 -9.53 1.28
N HIS A 256 15.11 -9.81 0.53
CA HIS A 256 14.62 -8.90 -0.49
C HIS A 256 13.78 -7.78 0.14
N MET A 257 13.88 -6.59 -0.47
CA MET A 257 13.08 -5.42 -0.13
C MET A 257 12.70 -4.69 -1.42
N LEU A 258 11.44 -4.28 -1.56
CA LEU A 258 10.97 -3.41 -2.63
C LEU A 258 10.47 -2.09 -2.02
N PRO A 259 11.19 -0.96 -2.21
CA PRO A 259 10.75 0.35 -1.75
C PRO A 259 9.79 0.98 -2.77
N PHE A 260 8.58 1.30 -2.34
CA PHE A 260 7.58 1.99 -3.14
C PHE A 260 7.31 3.40 -2.61
N GLU A 261 6.77 4.26 -3.46
CA GLU A 261 6.01 5.44 -3.05
C GLU A 261 4.96 5.05 -1.98
N ALA A 262 4.78 5.88 -0.94
CA ALA A 262 3.63 5.74 -0.06
C ALA A 262 2.33 6.09 -0.80
N MET A 263 1.25 5.39 -0.46
CA MET A 263 -0.07 5.55 -1.07
C MET A 263 -1.01 6.20 -0.05
N ASN A 264 -1.99 6.98 -0.52
CA ASN A 264 -2.87 7.74 0.36
C ASN A 264 -3.84 6.85 1.13
N ILE A 265 -4.33 5.74 0.56
CA ILE A 265 -5.39 4.94 1.17
C ILE A 265 -5.42 3.49 0.66
N HIS A 266 -5.86 2.56 1.51
CA HIS A 266 -6.06 1.15 1.16
C HIS A 266 -7.28 0.98 0.24
N CYS A 267 -7.26 0.05 -0.72
CA CYS A 267 -8.31 0.00 -1.73
C CYS A 267 -9.73 -0.25 -1.18
N THR A 268 -9.88 -1.03 -0.11
CA THR A 268 -11.20 -1.32 0.47
C THR A 268 -11.78 -0.13 1.23
N ASP A 269 -10.94 0.74 1.79
CA ASP A 269 -11.35 2.00 2.42
C ASP A 269 -11.71 3.04 1.34
N PHE A 270 -10.90 3.13 0.26
CA PHE A 270 -11.23 3.95 -0.91
C PHE A 270 -12.58 3.55 -1.51
N LEU A 271 -12.85 2.27 -1.70
CA LEU A 271 -14.13 1.78 -2.23
C LEU A 271 -15.31 2.10 -1.28
N ALA A 272 -15.09 2.13 0.03
CA ALA A 272 -16.11 2.56 0.99
C ALA A 272 -16.38 4.08 0.89
N LEU A 273 -15.35 4.92 0.98
CA LEU A 273 -15.47 6.39 0.81
C LEU A 273 -16.08 6.77 -0.55
N LEU A 274 -15.62 6.13 -1.63
CA LEU A 274 -16.17 6.30 -2.99
C LEU A 274 -17.66 5.96 -3.04
N SER A 275 -18.10 4.93 -2.29
CA SER A 275 -19.52 4.56 -2.22
C SER A 275 -20.35 5.49 -1.31
N GLY A 276 -19.72 6.43 -0.59
CA GLY A 276 -20.39 7.35 0.34
C GLY A 276 -20.40 6.89 1.81
N ALA A 277 -19.40 6.12 2.24
CA ALA A 277 -19.15 5.89 3.66
C ALA A 277 -18.59 7.15 4.33
N SER A 278 -18.93 7.37 5.60
CA SER A 278 -18.22 8.32 6.44
C SER A 278 -16.86 7.75 6.90
N SER A 279 -15.92 8.65 7.18
CA SER A 279 -14.62 8.27 7.74
C SER A 279 -14.76 7.63 9.12
N GLU A 280 -15.71 8.11 9.90
CA GLU A 280 -16.05 7.64 11.24
C GLU A 280 -16.54 6.18 11.20
N GLU A 281 -17.39 5.81 10.22
CA GLU A 281 -17.77 4.42 9.97
C GLU A 281 -16.55 3.54 9.67
N ILE A 282 -15.67 3.97 8.75
CA ILE A 282 -14.48 3.19 8.38
C ILE A 282 -13.54 3.03 9.58
N VAL A 283 -13.19 4.13 10.25
CA VAL A 283 -12.29 4.14 11.41
C VAL A 283 -12.84 3.31 12.57
N SER A 284 -14.17 3.25 12.76
CA SER A 284 -14.79 2.39 13.78
C SER A 284 -14.57 0.89 13.56
N THR A 285 -14.23 0.47 12.34
CA THR A 285 -13.91 -0.93 12.01
C THR A 285 -12.40 -1.25 12.05
N LEU A 286 -11.55 -0.26 12.30
CA LEU A 286 -10.09 -0.39 12.30
C LEU A 286 -9.54 -0.37 13.75
N PRO A 287 -8.43 -1.09 14.04
CA PRO A 287 -7.74 -0.93 15.32
C PRO A 287 -7.25 0.53 15.48
N PRO A 288 -7.48 1.21 16.62
CA PRO A 288 -7.22 2.66 16.75
C PRO A 288 -5.78 3.12 16.46
N ALA A 289 -4.80 2.22 16.57
CA ALA A 289 -3.38 2.48 16.29
C ALA A 289 -2.92 2.00 14.90
N HIS A 290 -3.83 1.61 14.01
CA HIS A 290 -3.53 1.14 12.66
C HIS A 290 -3.31 2.30 11.69
N ILE A 291 -2.30 2.26 10.82
CA ILE A 291 -1.96 3.40 9.93
C ILE A 291 -3.11 3.80 8.98
N ARG A 292 -3.98 2.85 8.63
CA ARG A 292 -5.20 3.10 7.84
C ARG A 292 -6.12 4.14 8.49
N VAL A 293 -6.12 4.27 9.82
CA VAL A 293 -6.87 5.31 10.54
C VAL A 293 -6.38 6.70 10.16
N SER A 294 -5.08 6.99 10.26
CA SER A 294 -4.56 8.32 9.87
C SER A 294 -4.74 8.56 8.38
N LYS A 295 -4.49 7.55 7.54
CA LYS A 295 -4.63 7.64 6.09
C LYS A 295 -6.07 7.90 5.61
N VAL A 296 -7.09 7.38 6.30
CA VAL A 296 -8.51 7.74 6.05
C VAL A 296 -8.81 9.19 6.46
N LEU A 297 -8.28 9.64 7.60
CA LEU A 297 -8.45 11.02 8.08
C LEU A 297 -7.72 12.05 7.20
N ASP A 298 -6.53 11.71 6.68
CA ASP A 298 -5.78 12.51 5.70
C ASP A 298 -6.62 12.73 4.42
N VAL A 299 -7.31 11.69 3.96
CA VAL A 299 -8.21 11.75 2.79
C VAL A 299 -9.47 12.59 3.07
N GLN A 300 -10.09 12.45 4.25
CA GLN A 300 -11.21 13.30 4.69
C GLN A 300 -10.85 14.78 4.66
N HIS A 301 -9.71 15.14 5.25
CA HIS A 301 -9.24 16.52 5.33
C HIS A 301 -8.95 17.16 3.96
N ASN A 302 -8.73 16.35 2.92
CA ASN A 302 -8.62 16.81 1.55
C ASN A 302 -9.97 16.88 0.82
N MET A 303 -10.91 15.95 1.10
CA MET A 303 -12.30 16.02 0.62
C MET A 303 -13.05 17.24 1.17
N GLU A 304 -12.69 17.75 2.35
CA GLU A 304 -13.23 19.01 2.91
C GLU A 304 -12.80 20.26 2.13
N LYS A 305 -11.67 20.18 1.39
CA LYS A 305 -11.10 21.30 0.62
C LYS A 305 -11.40 21.21 -0.88
N HIS A 306 -11.54 19.98 -1.40
CA HIS A 306 -11.69 19.70 -2.83
C HIS A 306 -12.90 18.79 -3.04
N PRO A 307 -13.82 19.13 -3.96
CA PRO A 307 -15.01 18.33 -4.18
C PRO A 307 -14.62 16.90 -4.60
N PRO A 308 -15.17 15.84 -3.99
CA PRO A 308 -14.84 14.46 -4.36
C PRO A 308 -15.44 14.04 -5.70
N PHE A 309 -16.52 14.70 -6.13
CA PHE A 309 -17.35 14.39 -7.30
C PHE A 309 -17.60 15.63 -8.17
N PHE A 310 -17.88 15.41 -9.46
CA PHE A 310 -18.28 16.44 -10.43
C PHE A 310 -19.77 16.78 -10.32
N PHE A 311 -20.61 15.77 -10.09
CA PHE A 311 -22.05 15.88 -10.25
C PHE A 311 -22.80 15.78 -8.92
N ASP A 312 -24.03 16.31 -8.92
CA ASP A 312 -24.99 16.17 -7.84
C ASP A 312 -25.72 14.81 -7.87
N ALA A 313 -26.72 14.67 -7.00
CA ALA A 313 -27.53 13.47 -6.83
C ALA A 313 -28.22 12.97 -8.12
N GLU A 314 -28.48 13.81 -9.14
CA GLU A 314 -29.11 13.34 -10.39
C GLU A 314 -28.20 12.38 -11.16
N LYS A 315 -26.89 12.61 -11.12
CA LYS A 315 -25.89 11.86 -11.90
C LYS A 315 -24.88 11.09 -11.05
N GLN A 316 -24.89 11.26 -9.74
CA GLN A 316 -24.00 10.56 -8.80
C GLN A 316 -23.95 9.04 -9.06
N PHE A 317 -25.07 8.38 -9.35
CA PHE A 317 -25.09 6.95 -9.70
C PHE A 317 -24.15 6.61 -10.88
N LEU A 318 -24.20 7.38 -11.98
CA LEU A 318 -23.36 7.16 -13.15
C LEU A 318 -21.88 7.51 -12.87
N GLU A 319 -21.64 8.51 -12.02
CA GLU A 319 -20.29 8.89 -11.60
C GLU A 319 -19.64 7.80 -10.74
N LEU A 320 -20.35 7.26 -9.75
CA LEU A 320 -19.90 6.11 -8.96
C LEU A 320 -19.65 4.88 -9.84
N LEU A 321 -20.55 4.61 -10.79
CA LEU A 321 -20.40 3.50 -11.74
C LEU A 321 -19.19 3.69 -12.67
N TYR A 322 -18.96 4.92 -13.15
CA TYR A 322 -17.78 5.26 -13.94
C TYR A 322 -16.48 5.03 -13.14
N LEU A 323 -16.38 5.56 -11.92
CA LEU A 323 -15.19 5.44 -11.08
C LEU A 323 -14.92 4.00 -10.65
N LYS A 324 -15.96 3.22 -10.30
CA LYS A 324 -15.84 1.79 -9.99
C LYS A 324 -15.45 0.95 -11.22
N LEU A 325 -15.95 1.26 -12.41
CA LEU A 325 -15.49 0.61 -13.65
C LEU A 325 -14.03 0.98 -13.99
N VAL A 326 -13.61 2.23 -13.78
CA VAL A 326 -12.21 2.66 -13.94
C VAL A 326 -11.30 1.95 -12.95
N PHE A 327 -11.73 1.71 -11.71
CA PHE A 327 -10.98 0.92 -10.72
C PHE A 327 -10.74 -0.50 -11.24
N LEU A 328 -11.81 -1.16 -11.72
CA LEU A 328 -11.74 -2.53 -12.26
C LEU A 328 -10.89 -2.61 -13.54
N ARG A 329 -10.91 -1.56 -14.38
CA ARG A 329 -10.03 -1.44 -15.55
C ARG A 329 -8.56 -1.36 -15.18
N GLN A 330 -8.20 -0.54 -14.18
CA GLN A 330 -6.82 -0.44 -13.67
C GLN A 330 -6.37 -1.74 -12.99
N LEU A 331 -7.26 -2.40 -12.23
CA LEU A 331 -6.99 -3.71 -11.63
C LEU A 331 -6.68 -4.77 -12.69
N ALA A 332 -7.43 -4.78 -13.80
CA ALA A 332 -7.19 -5.69 -14.91
C ALA A 332 -5.83 -5.45 -15.60
N ASP A 333 -5.40 -4.19 -15.81
CA ASP A 333 -4.05 -3.88 -16.36
C ASP A 333 -2.93 -4.49 -15.50
N TRP A 334 -3.07 -4.44 -14.18
CA TRP A 334 -2.12 -5.07 -13.28
C TRP A 334 -2.15 -6.59 -13.40
N ILE A 335 -3.34 -7.20 -13.32
CA ILE A 335 -3.55 -8.66 -13.41
C ILE A 335 -2.94 -9.24 -14.71
N VAL A 336 -3.05 -8.54 -15.85
CA VAL A 336 -2.38 -8.94 -17.12
C VAL A 336 -0.86 -9.05 -16.91
N THR A 337 -0.23 -8.00 -16.38
CA THR A 337 1.24 -7.93 -16.27
C THR A 337 1.87 -8.86 -15.22
N LEU A 338 1.10 -9.29 -14.21
CA LEU A 338 1.64 -10.06 -13.08
C LEU A 338 1.90 -11.56 -13.42
N PRO A 339 2.89 -12.22 -12.79
CA PRO A 339 3.33 -13.57 -13.13
C PRO A 339 2.51 -14.61 -12.35
N LEU A 340 1.18 -14.60 -12.53
CA LEU A 340 0.26 -15.21 -11.57
C LEU A 340 0.19 -16.75 -11.64
N GLU A 341 0.48 -17.35 -12.80
CA GLU A 341 0.64 -18.80 -12.96
C GLU A 341 1.88 -19.33 -12.22
N ASP A 342 2.88 -18.47 -11.99
CA ASP A 342 4.06 -18.78 -11.17
C ASP A 342 3.81 -18.68 -9.67
N LEU A 343 2.65 -18.16 -9.24
CA LEU A 343 2.36 -17.92 -7.82
C LEU A 343 1.68 -19.10 -7.10
N SER A 344 1.33 -20.20 -7.78
CA SER A 344 1.01 -21.47 -7.07
C SER A 344 2.25 -21.97 -6.31
N PRO A 345 2.13 -22.38 -5.02
CA PRO A 345 0.91 -22.62 -4.23
C PRO A 345 0.39 -21.43 -3.38
N LEU A 346 1.00 -20.25 -3.47
CA LEU A 346 0.58 -19.01 -2.77
C LEU A 346 -0.67 -18.35 -3.41
N SER A 347 -1.43 -19.09 -4.20
CA SER A 347 -2.52 -18.64 -5.07
C SER A 347 -3.83 -18.31 -4.34
N SER A 348 -3.72 -17.61 -3.21
CA SER A 348 -4.80 -16.78 -2.70
C SER A 348 -4.50 -15.30 -3.02
N PHE A 349 -5.22 -14.78 -4.01
CA PHE A 349 -5.22 -13.35 -4.31
C PHE A 349 -6.08 -12.64 -3.26
N SER A 350 -5.59 -11.54 -2.71
CA SER A 350 -6.48 -10.55 -2.11
C SER A 350 -6.43 -9.24 -2.88
N ILE A 351 -7.59 -8.56 -2.89
CA ILE A 351 -7.68 -7.15 -3.28
C ILE A 351 -6.91 -6.26 -2.29
N ASP A 352 -6.74 -6.69 -1.03
CA ASP A 352 -6.03 -5.94 0.01
C ASP A 352 -4.55 -5.65 -0.33
N SER A 353 -3.94 -6.45 -1.21
CA SER A 353 -2.60 -6.17 -1.75
C SER A 353 -2.54 -4.91 -2.64
N PHE A 354 -3.69 -4.28 -2.95
CA PHE A 354 -3.79 -3.06 -3.75
C PHE A 354 -4.13 -1.83 -2.91
N TRP A 355 -3.46 -0.74 -3.23
CA TRP A 355 -3.59 0.57 -2.60
C TRP A 355 -3.90 1.63 -3.66
N VAL A 356 -4.47 2.75 -3.22
CA VAL A 356 -4.89 3.85 -4.10
C VAL A 356 -4.10 5.11 -3.79
N ASN A 357 -3.43 5.63 -4.83
CA ASN A 357 -2.83 6.94 -4.83
C ASN A 357 -3.88 7.95 -5.28
N LEU A 358 -4.17 8.92 -4.43
CA LEU A 358 -4.92 10.13 -4.74
C LEU A 358 -3.88 11.23 -4.92
N PRO A 359 -3.62 11.72 -6.15
CA PRO A 359 -2.62 12.76 -6.35
C PRO A 359 -2.98 14.00 -5.53
N GLU A 360 -1.97 14.83 -5.24
CA GLU A 360 -2.27 16.18 -4.75
C GLU A 360 -3.21 16.88 -5.74
N PRO A 361 -4.23 17.60 -5.26
CA PRO A 361 -5.28 18.19 -6.09
C PRO A 361 -4.76 19.43 -6.85
N VAL A 362 -3.93 19.16 -7.85
CA VAL A 362 -3.51 20.12 -8.87
C VAL A 362 -4.61 20.19 -9.93
N ASP A 363 -5.16 21.39 -10.12
CA ASP A 363 -6.20 21.75 -11.10
C ASP A 363 -7.59 21.08 -10.95
N THR A 364 -8.44 21.31 -11.95
CA THR A 364 -9.91 21.46 -11.86
C THR A 364 -10.71 20.15 -11.78
N LEU A 365 -10.08 19.02 -11.46
CA LEU A 365 -10.72 17.70 -11.44
C LEU A 365 -11.11 17.29 -10.01
N PRO A 366 -12.29 16.67 -9.79
CA PRO A 366 -12.70 16.24 -8.46
C PRO A 366 -11.76 15.19 -7.87
N TYR A 367 -11.63 15.17 -6.55
CA TYR A 367 -10.53 14.49 -5.84
C TYR A 367 -10.43 12.98 -6.16
N PHE A 368 -11.55 12.31 -6.44
CA PHE A 368 -11.56 10.88 -6.78
C PHE A 368 -11.37 10.56 -8.28
N TRP A 369 -11.26 11.55 -9.19
CA TRP A 369 -11.18 11.25 -10.63
C TRP A 369 -9.80 10.84 -11.15
N ASN A 370 -8.73 11.32 -10.52
CA ASN A 370 -7.35 11.08 -10.98
C ASN A 370 -6.65 9.91 -10.28
N PHE A 371 -7.39 9.11 -9.50
CA PHE A 371 -6.84 8.03 -8.67
C PHE A 371 -6.03 6.98 -9.47
N LYS A 372 -4.98 6.46 -8.85
CA LYS A 372 -4.15 5.37 -9.40
C LYS A 372 -4.13 4.18 -8.46
N LEU A 373 -4.61 3.04 -8.93
CA LEU A 373 -4.52 1.76 -8.25
C LEU A 373 -3.15 1.14 -8.52
N LYS A 374 -2.40 0.77 -7.46
CA LYS A 374 -1.12 0.03 -7.57
C LYS A 374 -1.11 -1.11 -6.55
N PRO A 375 -0.53 -2.28 -6.87
CA PRO A 375 -0.22 -3.30 -5.87
C PRO A 375 1.05 -2.95 -5.11
N HIS A 376 1.07 -3.21 -3.80
CA HIS A 376 2.22 -2.95 -2.93
C HIS A 376 2.81 -4.27 -2.44
N GLY A 377 3.82 -4.77 -3.17
CA GLY A 377 4.57 -5.97 -2.80
C GLY A 377 4.18 -7.21 -3.60
N LEU A 378 3.98 -8.34 -2.91
CA LEU A 378 3.62 -9.63 -3.52
C LEU A 378 2.17 -9.98 -3.20
N ILE A 379 1.35 -10.14 -4.25
CA ILE A 379 -0.06 -10.52 -4.19
C ILE A 379 -0.14 -12.02 -3.88
N ALA A 380 0.09 -12.32 -2.60
CA ALA A 380 0.15 -13.65 -2.00
C ALA A 380 -0.39 -13.53 -0.58
N SER A 381 -1.68 -13.80 -0.41
CA SER A 381 -2.35 -13.87 0.89
C SER A 381 -1.95 -15.16 1.64
N SER A 382 -1.99 -15.12 2.97
CA SER A 382 -1.90 -16.29 3.83
C SER A 382 -3.23 -17.03 3.95
N GLU A 383 -4.35 -16.32 3.82
CA GLU A 383 -5.70 -16.87 3.93
C GLU A 383 -6.25 -17.31 2.57
N GLY A 384 -6.43 -18.62 2.40
CA GLY A 384 -7.17 -19.21 1.29
C GLY A 384 -8.68 -19.02 1.42
N ARG A 385 -9.18 -17.78 1.26
CA ARG A 385 -10.62 -17.47 1.21
C ARG A 385 -11.26 -18.04 -0.07
N SER A 386 -11.57 -19.34 -0.03
CA SER A 386 -12.03 -20.09 -1.19
C SER A 386 -13.43 -19.67 -1.65
N PHE A 387 -13.56 -19.34 -2.94
CA PHE A 387 -14.86 -19.33 -3.61
C PHE A 387 -15.26 -20.79 -3.87
N PRO A 388 -16.39 -21.30 -3.33
CA PRO A 388 -16.75 -22.71 -3.46
C PRO A 388 -17.06 -23.11 -4.90
N ALA A 389 -16.06 -23.73 -5.52
CA ALA A 389 -16.23 -24.94 -6.32
C ALA A 389 -15.00 -25.86 -6.17
N HIS A 390 -14.58 -26.11 -4.91
CA HIS A 390 -13.50 -27.04 -4.52
C HIS A 390 -12.14 -26.84 -5.24
N ARG A 391 -11.83 -25.62 -5.67
CA ARG A 391 -10.58 -25.23 -6.32
C ARG A 391 -10.07 -23.92 -5.73
N ALA A 392 -8.77 -23.68 -5.85
CA ALA A 392 -8.17 -22.38 -5.55
C ALA A 392 -8.61 -21.33 -6.58
N LEU A 393 -8.11 -20.11 -6.46
CA LEU A 393 -8.18 -19.14 -7.56
C LEU A 393 -7.16 -19.56 -8.63
N GLU A 394 -7.57 -20.49 -9.50
CA GLU A 394 -6.69 -21.10 -10.50
C GLU A 394 -6.36 -20.16 -11.68
N SER A 395 -7.14 -19.10 -11.91
CA SER A 395 -6.90 -18.17 -13.02
C SER A 395 -7.00 -16.69 -12.65
N LYS A 396 -6.33 -15.88 -13.49
CA LYS A 396 -6.45 -14.41 -13.51
C LYS A 396 -7.91 -13.94 -13.67
N THR A 397 -8.70 -14.66 -14.45
CA THR A 397 -10.11 -14.34 -14.72
C THR A 397 -10.97 -14.56 -13.49
N ASP A 398 -10.71 -15.60 -12.69
CA ASP A 398 -11.44 -15.86 -11.44
C ASP A 398 -11.26 -14.70 -10.45
N PHE A 399 -10.02 -14.26 -10.21
CA PHE A 399 -9.76 -13.12 -9.32
C PHE A 399 -10.44 -11.83 -9.80
N LEU A 400 -10.39 -11.54 -11.11
CA LEU A 400 -11.08 -10.39 -11.69
C LEU A 400 -12.61 -10.51 -11.53
N ALA A 401 -13.18 -11.70 -11.66
CA ALA A 401 -14.61 -11.94 -11.46
C ALA A 401 -15.05 -11.71 -10.00
N LEU A 402 -14.23 -12.10 -9.02
CA LEU A 402 -14.52 -11.84 -7.60
C LEU A 402 -14.38 -10.35 -7.27
N ALA A 403 -13.31 -9.72 -7.73
CA ALA A 403 -13.09 -8.29 -7.56
C ALA A 403 -14.22 -7.45 -8.20
N TRP A 404 -14.76 -7.89 -9.35
CA TRP A 404 -15.90 -7.27 -10.02
C TRP A 404 -17.12 -7.15 -9.11
N PHE A 405 -17.58 -8.27 -8.55
CA PHE A 405 -18.75 -8.27 -7.67
C PHE A 405 -18.46 -7.60 -6.32
N PHE A 406 -17.24 -7.71 -5.77
CA PHE A 406 -16.86 -6.97 -4.58
C PHE A 406 -16.94 -5.44 -4.80
N VAL A 407 -16.28 -4.92 -5.83
CA VAL A 407 -16.27 -3.47 -6.14
C VAL A 407 -17.69 -2.94 -6.39
N MET A 408 -18.51 -3.70 -7.12
CA MET A 408 -19.87 -3.29 -7.45
C MET A 408 -20.83 -3.35 -6.24
N LEU A 409 -20.72 -4.37 -5.38
CA LEU A 409 -21.72 -4.67 -4.34
C LEU A 409 -21.27 -4.35 -2.90
N ARG A 410 -20.02 -3.96 -2.66
CA ARG A 410 -19.53 -3.59 -1.32
C ARG A 410 -20.24 -2.33 -0.82
N ASN A 411 -21.02 -2.50 0.24
CA ASN A 411 -21.76 -1.44 0.95
C ASN A 411 -21.83 -1.76 2.46
N ALA A 412 -22.46 -0.90 3.28
CA ALA A 412 -22.54 -1.06 4.73
C ALA A 412 -23.15 -2.41 5.19
N LYS A 413 -24.01 -3.01 4.37
CA LYS A 413 -24.70 -4.28 4.68
C LYS A 413 -23.99 -5.50 4.10
N GLN A 414 -23.28 -5.32 2.99
CA GLN A 414 -22.62 -6.36 2.20
C GLN A 414 -21.10 -6.20 2.24
N ASP A 415 -20.44 -7.10 2.98
CA ASP A 415 -19.00 -7.34 2.97
C ASP A 415 -18.65 -8.44 1.94
N MET A 416 -17.37 -8.78 1.83
CA MET A 416 -16.91 -9.82 0.90
C MET A 416 -17.52 -11.20 1.21
N GLU A 417 -17.73 -11.53 2.49
CA GLU A 417 -18.28 -12.83 2.89
C GLU A 417 -19.73 -13.00 2.40
N LYS A 418 -20.57 -11.97 2.56
CA LYS A 418 -21.95 -11.96 2.04
C LYS A 418 -22.00 -11.90 0.51
N VAL A 419 -21.09 -11.18 -0.14
CA VAL A 419 -20.99 -11.18 -1.61
C VAL A 419 -20.65 -12.59 -2.12
N LEU A 420 -19.70 -13.27 -1.48
CA LEU A 420 -19.39 -14.67 -1.75
C LEU A 420 -20.63 -15.55 -1.51
N GLU A 421 -21.24 -15.53 -0.31
CA GLU A 421 -22.44 -16.29 0.04
C GLU A 421 -23.52 -16.22 -1.05
N TYR A 422 -23.82 -15.02 -1.54
CA TYR A 422 -24.87 -14.85 -2.54
C TYR A 422 -24.45 -15.33 -3.94
N LEU A 423 -23.19 -15.13 -4.36
CA LEU A 423 -22.67 -15.70 -5.61
C LEU A 423 -22.67 -17.23 -5.56
N ASN A 424 -22.33 -17.82 -4.42
CA ASN A 424 -22.32 -19.27 -4.20
C ASN A 424 -23.74 -19.85 -4.36
N SER A 425 -24.76 -19.12 -3.93
CA SER A 425 -26.17 -19.49 -4.14
C SER A 425 -26.60 -19.48 -5.62
N MET A 426 -25.79 -18.94 -6.54
CA MET A 426 -26.02 -18.93 -7.99
C MET A 426 -25.43 -20.15 -8.72
N PHE A 427 -24.94 -21.15 -7.97
CA PHE A 427 -24.52 -22.44 -8.48
C PHE A 427 -25.57 -23.52 -8.18
N ILE A 428 -25.75 -24.46 -9.11
CA ILE A 428 -26.63 -25.63 -8.98
C ILE A 428 -25.80 -26.85 -9.39
N ASP A 429 -25.73 -27.86 -8.53
CA ASP A 429 -24.95 -29.09 -8.72
C ASP A 429 -23.47 -28.84 -9.13
N GLY A 430 -22.89 -27.73 -8.68
CA GLY A 430 -21.53 -27.28 -8.98
C GLY A 430 -21.36 -26.45 -10.27
N ALA A 431 -22.39 -26.34 -11.10
CA ALA A 431 -22.40 -25.54 -12.33
C ALA A 431 -23.03 -24.15 -12.10
N PRO A 432 -22.57 -23.10 -12.82
CA PRO A 432 -23.19 -21.77 -12.74
C PRO A 432 -24.53 -21.74 -13.49
N LEU A 433 -25.45 -20.89 -13.04
CA LEU A 433 -26.62 -20.49 -13.84
C LEU A 433 -26.23 -19.91 -15.20
N SER A 434 -27.11 -20.02 -16.20
CA SER A 434 -26.99 -19.25 -17.44
C SER A 434 -27.07 -17.74 -17.14
N THR A 435 -26.63 -16.91 -18.09
CA THR A 435 -26.61 -15.45 -17.88
C THR A 435 -28.03 -14.88 -17.75
N GLU A 436 -28.97 -15.44 -18.50
CA GLU A 436 -30.38 -15.10 -18.48
C GLU A 436 -31.03 -15.51 -17.15
N ALA A 437 -30.76 -16.74 -16.68
CA ALA A 437 -31.29 -17.25 -15.41
C ALA A 437 -30.67 -16.56 -14.18
N PHE A 438 -29.41 -16.12 -14.26
CA PHE A 438 -28.79 -15.25 -13.26
C PHE A 438 -29.50 -13.89 -13.21
N LEU A 439 -29.71 -13.24 -14.36
CA LEU A 439 -30.40 -11.96 -14.45
C LEU A 439 -31.84 -12.04 -13.91
N GLU A 440 -32.61 -13.07 -14.26
CA GLU A 440 -33.95 -13.32 -13.71
C GLU A 440 -33.93 -13.55 -12.19
N LYS A 441 -32.92 -14.27 -11.67
CA LYS A 441 -32.79 -14.55 -10.24
C LYS A 441 -32.39 -13.32 -9.43
N ILE A 442 -31.57 -12.42 -9.97
CA ILE A 442 -31.26 -11.14 -9.29
C ILE A 442 -32.44 -10.16 -9.36
N GLU A 443 -33.20 -10.13 -10.45
CA GLU A 443 -34.40 -9.28 -10.55
C GLU A 443 -35.55 -9.75 -9.65
N SER A 444 -35.73 -11.06 -9.49
CA SER A 444 -36.82 -11.64 -8.68
C SER A 444 -36.49 -11.81 -7.20
N SER A 445 -35.32 -12.35 -6.87
CA SER A 445 -35.05 -12.96 -5.55
C SER A 445 -33.90 -12.29 -4.78
N PHE A 446 -33.01 -11.58 -5.48
CA PHE A 446 -31.84 -10.90 -4.90
C PHE A 446 -31.81 -9.40 -5.24
N SER A 447 -32.98 -8.79 -5.50
CA SER A 447 -33.12 -7.42 -6.02
C SER A 447 -32.56 -6.33 -5.10
N TYR A 448 -32.50 -6.58 -3.79
CA TYR A 448 -31.89 -5.69 -2.80
C TYR A 448 -30.41 -6.00 -2.50
N LYS A 449 -29.84 -7.04 -3.13
CA LYS A 449 -28.45 -7.53 -2.96
C LYS A 449 -27.59 -7.31 -4.21
N PHE A 450 -28.21 -7.30 -5.38
CA PHE A 450 -27.61 -7.08 -6.71
C PHE A 450 -28.31 -5.94 -7.48
N GLY A 451 -29.18 -5.17 -6.81
CA GLY A 451 -29.84 -4.01 -7.41
C GLY A 451 -28.89 -2.83 -7.58
N PRO A 452 -29.22 -1.84 -8.44
CA PRO A 452 -28.35 -0.69 -8.69
C PRO A 452 -28.07 0.15 -7.44
N GLN A 453 -28.96 0.14 -6.44
CA GLN A 453 -28.71 0.80 -5.15
C GLN A 453 -27.48 0.24 -4.42
N SER A 454 -27.11 -1.02 -4.64
CA SER A 454 -25.96 -1.68 -3.99
C SER A 454 -24.61 -0.99 -4.27
N ILE A 455 -24.55 -0.09 -5.26
CA ILE A 455 -23.36 0.71 -5.56
C ILE A 455 -23.06 1.76 -4.48
N PHE A 456 -24.08 2.23 -3.75
CA PHE A 456 -23.97 3.20 -2.66
C PHE A 456 -23.73 2.47 -1.34
N TRP A 457 -22.99 3.12 -0.44
CA TRP A 457 -22.67 2.60 0.89
C TRP A 457 -23.92 2.35 1.73
N ASN A 458 -24.90 3.26 1.64
CA ASN A 458 -26.22 3.13 2.26
C ASN A 458 -27.30 2.93 1.17
N PRO A 459 -27.60 1.67 0.76
CA PRO A 459 -28.41 1.36 -0.42
C PRO A 459 -29.94 1.49 -0.22
N GLN A 460 -30.39 2.29 0.76
CA GLN A 460 -31.83 2.47 1.05
C GLN A 460 -32.37 3.74 0.42
N GLU A 461 -33.63 3.69 -0.03
CA GLU A 461 -34.46 4.85 -0.39
C GLU A 461 -33.96 5.71 -1.58
N ILE A 462 -32.89 5.30 -2.26
CA ILE A 462 -32.41 5.92 -3.51
C ILE A 462 -33.21 5.38 -4.71
N GLU A 463 -33.97 6.25 -5.37
CA GLU A 463 -34.60 5.95 -6.66
C GLU A 463 -33.57 6.05 -7.80
N ILE A 464 -33.44 4.99 -8.60
CA ILE A 464 -32.53 4.95 -9.76
C ILE A 464 -33.34 5.05 -11.06
N PRO A 465 -33.08 6.04 -11.94
CA PRO A 465 -33.74 6.17 -13.23
C PRO A 465 -33.66 4.90 -14.09
N GLU A 466 -34.76 4.54 -14.76
CA GLU A 466 -34.88 3.27 -15.49
C GLU A 466 -33.78 3.05 -16.55
N HIS A 467 -33.35 4.12 -17.22
CA HIS A 467 -32.29 4.07 -18.21
C HIS A 467 -30.90 3.77 -17.60
N TYR A 468 -30.66 4.15 -16.34
CA TYR A 468 -29.44 3.79 -15.62
C TYR A 468 -29.45 2.33 -15.17
N LYS A 469 -30.63 1.74 -14.93
CA LYS A 469 -30.76 0.30 -14.60
C LYS A 469 -30.31 -0.59 -15.76
N ALA A 470 -30.46 -0.14 -17.01
CA ALA A 470 -29.94 -0.87 -18.18
C ALA A 470 -28.40 -0.97 -18.15
N LEU A 471 -27.69 0.12 -17.84
CA LEU A 471 -26.23 0.12 -17.67
C LEU A 471 -25.80 -0.79 -16.52
N TRP A 472 -26.52 -0.76 -15.39
CA TRP A 472 -26.28 -1.69 -14.28
C TRP A 472 -26.48 -3.15 -14.67
N LYS A 473 -27.55 -3.46 -15.42
CA LYS A 473 -27.83 -4.81 -15.92
C LYS A 473 -26.69 -5.34 -16.78
N SER A 474 -26.12 -4.52 -17.67
CA SER A 474 -24.92 -4.89 -18.45
C SER A 474 -23.66 -5.07 -17.58
N CYS A 475 -23.52 -4.35 -16.47
CA CYS A 475 -22.42 -4.55 -15.52
C CYS A 475 -22.56 -5.87 -14.75
N MET A 476 -23.78 -6.24 -14.34
CA MET A 476 -24.06 -7.55 -13.73
C MET A 476 -23.90 -8.70 -14.73
N GLU A 477 -24.32 -8.50 -15.98
CA GLU A 477 -24.14 -9.45 -17.07
C GLU A 477 -22.65 -9.74 -17.35
N LEU A 478 -21.81 -8.69 -17.45
CA LEU A 478 -20.37 -8.87 -17.68
C LEU A 478 -19.68 -9.56 -16.50
N GLY A 479 -20.04 -9.20 -15.26
CA GLY A 479 -19.55 -9.88 -14.06
C GLY A 479 -19.88 -11.36 -14.02
N TRP A 480 -21.10 -11.74 -14.42
CA TRP A 480 -21.48 -13.14 -14.48
C TRP A 480 -20.84 -13.88 -15.67
N ARG A 481 -20.65 -13.23 -16.81
CA ARG A 481 -19.88 -13.77 -17.94
C ARG A 481 -18.40 -14.03 -17.54
N LEU A 482 -17.80 -13.14 -16.76
CA LEU A 482 -16.49 -13.33 -16.12
C LEU A 482 -16.49 -14.56 -15.18
N THR A 483 -17.49 -14.69 -14.29
CA THR A 483 -17.60 -15.86 -13.38
C THR A 483 -17.83 -17.18 -14.12
N ARG A 484 -18.57 -17.16 -15.23
CA ARG A 484 -18.83 -18.34 -16.07
C ARG A 484 -17.61 -18.77 -16.90
N ALA A 485 -16.72 -17.84 -17.21
CA ALA A 485 -15.55 -18.04 -18.07
C ALA A 485 -14.74 -19.30 -17.69
N ARG A 486 -14.56 -19.58 -16.39
CA ARG A 486 -13.82 -20.75 -15.87
C ARG A 486 -14.41 -22.12 -16.23
N PHE A 487 -15.64 -22.18 -16.75
CA PHE A 487 -16.31 -23.40 -17.22
C PHE A 487 -16.43 -23.47 -18.75
N ASP A 488 -16.19 -22.37 -19.46
CA ASP A 488 -16.29 -22.30 -20.92
C ASP A 488 -14.91 -22.60 -21.53
N ASP A 489 -14.77 -23.78 -22.14
CA ASP A 489 -13.51 -24.39 -22.65
C ASP A 489 -12.99 -23.72 -23.96
N THR A 490 -12.90 -22.38 -23.96
CA THR A 490 -12.59 -21.55 -25.14
C THR A 490 -11.37 -20.67 -24.91
N SER A 491 -10.62 -20.35 -25.96
CA SER A 491 -9.45 -19.46 -25.86
C SER A 491 -9.77 -17.97 -25.58
N ARG A 492 -11.03 -17.63 -25.30
CA ARG A 492 -11.47 -16.27 -24.94
C ARG A 492 -11.71 -16.09 -23.44
N SER A 493 -12.13 -17.13 -22.73
CA SER A 493 -12.44 -17.06 -21.29
C SER A 493 -11.20 -16.82 -20.43
N SER A 494 -10.07 -17.43 -20.80
CA SER A 494 -8.77 -17.26 -20.15
C SER A 494 -8.02 -15.97 -20.55
N ASN A 495 -8.50 -15.22 -21.55
CA ASN A 495 -7.80 -14.04 -22.04
C ASN A 495 -8.28 -12.75 -21.34
N VAL A 496 -7.43 -12.20 -20.48
CA VAL A 496 -7.75 -10.96 -19.73
C VAL A 496 -7.80 -9.71 -20.62
N ASP A 497 -7.08 -9.66 -21.74
CA ASP A 497 -7.15 -8.54 -22.71
C ASP A 497 -8.53 -8.45 -23.37
N TYR A 498 -9.21 -9.58 -23.55
CA TYR A 498 -10.60 -9.61 -24.03
C TYR A 498 -11.55 -8.97 -23.01
N TRP A 499 -11.42 -9.35 -21.73
CA TRP A 499 -12.22 -8.76 -20.65
C TRP A 499 -11.95 -7.26 -20.48
N ILE A 500 -10.69 -6.83 -20.59
CA ILE A 500 -10.30 -5.42 -20.65
C ILE A 500 -11.09 -4.63 -21.71
N ALA A 501 -11.22 -5.18 -22.93
CA ALA A 501 -11.95 -4.51 -24.00
C ALA A 501 -13.47 -4.39 -23.72
N GLU A 502 -14.09 -5.41 -23.11
CA GLU A 502 -15.50 -5.37 -22.69
C GLU A 502 -15.71 -4.33 -21.57
N ILE A 503 -14.80 -4.25 -20.60
CA ILE A 503 -14.82 -3.25 -19.51
C ILE A 503 -14.72 -1.83 -20.08
N GLU A 504 -13.82 -1.61 -21.04
CA GLU A 504 -13.75 -0.32 -21.74
C GLU A 504 -15.02 0.01 -22.52
N GLY A 505 -15.72 -1.00 -23.07
CA GLY A 505 -17.03 -0.82 -23.69
C GLY A 505 -18.07 -0.28 -22.71
N LEU A 506 -18.12 -0.83 -21.49
CA LEU A 506 -18.98 -0.32 -20.42
C LEU A 506 -18.56 1.09 -19.99
N ILE A 507 -17.27 1.36 -19.78
CA ILE A 507 -16.75 2.70 -19.43
C ILE A 507 -17.16 3.73 -20.48
N LYS A 508 -17.02 3.42 -21.77
CA LYS A 508 -17.41 4.31 -22.88
C LYS A 508 -18.93 4.56 -22.91
N SER A 509 -19.73 3.55 -22.58
CA SER A 509 -21.19 3.66 -22.49
C SER A 509 -21.65 4.50 -21.29
N VAL A 510 -21.14 4.21 -20.09
CA VAL A 510 -21.45 4.99 -18.88
C VAL A 510 -20.96 6.43 -19.01
N LYS A 511 -19.75 6.66 -19.55
CA LYS A 511 -19.23 8.02 -19.79
C LYS A 511 -20.09 8.81 -20.79
N LYS A 512 -20.60 8.17 -21.85
CA LYS A 512 -21.49 8.82 -22.82
C LYS A 512 -22.75 9.37 -22.13
N ASP A 513 -23.38 8.57 -21.27
CA ASP A 513 -24.63 8.96 -20.63
C ASP A 513 -24.41 9.90 -19.42
N LEU A 514 -23.26 9.78 -18.74
CA LEU A 514 -22.81 10.71 -17.68
C LEU A 514 -22.63 12.14 -18.20
N PHE A 515 -22.00 12.30 -19.37
CA PHE A 515 -21.80 13.61 -20.01
C PHE A 515 -22.92 13.99 -21.00
N ALA A 516 -23.99 13.19 -21.11
CA ALA A 516 -25.16 13.58 -21.90
C ALA A 516 -25.91 14.75 -21.23
N SER A 517 -26.37 15.71 -22.03
CA SER A 517 -27.33 16.72 -21.59
C SER A 517 -28.64 16.03 -21.22
N MET A 518 -29.13 16.23 -19.99
CA MET A 518 -30.46 15.76 -19.60
C MET A 518 -31.51 16.43 -20.52
N PRO A 519 -32.50 15.69 -21.04
CA PRO A 519 -33.59 16.28 -21.81
C PRO A 519 -34.42 17.14 -20.85
N SER A 520 -34.19 18.46 -20.87
CA SER A 520 -34.74 19.37 -19.87
C SER A 520 -36.26 19.28 -19.82
N THR A 521 -36.78 19.03 -18.62
CA THR A 521 -38.21 19.03 -18.31
C THR A 521 -38.77 20.43 -18.10
N ALA A 522 -37.91 21.45 -18.09
CA ALA A 522 -38.35 22.82 -18.33
C ALA A 522 -38.92 22.92 -19.76
N GLY A 523 -40.15 23.45 -19.88
CA GLY A 523 -40.72 23.81 -21.18
C GLY A 523 -39.77 24.75 -21.94
N PRO A 524 -39.82 24.76 -23.28
CA PRO A 524 -38.74 25.27 -24.12
C PRO A 524 -38.32 26.68 -23.70
N ILE A 525 -37.13 26.76 -23.09
CA ILE A 525 -36.41 28.02 -22.92
C ILE A 525 -36.22 28.56 -24.34
N GLU A 526 -36.68 29.79 -24.58
CA GLU A 526 -36.37 30.51 -25.81
C GLU A 526 -34.88 30.91 -25.77
N VAL A 527 -34.01 29.93 -26.02
CA VAL A 527 -32.57 30.14 -26.24
C VAL A 527 -32.46 31.20 -27.32
N SER A 528 -31.88 32.35 -26.98
CA SER A 528 -31.95 33.50 -27.88
C SER A 528 -31.17 33.21 -29.16
N LYS A 529 -31.49 33.93 -30.23
CA LYS A 529 -30.70 33.84 -31.46
C LYS A 529 -29.27 34.34 -31.26
N GLU A 530 -29.04 35.18 -30.26
CA GLU A 530 -27.70 35.56 -29.82
C GLU A 530 -26.96 34.40 -29.14
N ASP A 531 -27.60 33.66 -28.22
CA ASP A 531 -26.98 32.51 -27.53
C ASP A 531 -26.58 31.40 -28.51
N ILE A 532 -27.44 31.07 -29.49
CA ILE A 532 -27.15 30.06 -30.53
C ILE A 532 -26.00 30.50 -31.45
N VAL A 533 -25.79 31.82 -31.59
CA VAL A 533 -24.66 32.38 -32.35
C VAL A 533 -23.39 32.38 -31.49
N LEU A 534 -23.49 32.70 -30.20
CA LEU A 534 -22.38 32.71 -29.26
C LEU A 534 -21.81 31.30 -29.03
N ASP A 535 -22.68 30.30 -28.81
CA ASP A 535 -22.29 28.89 -28.66
C ASP A 535 -21.57 28.36 -29.91
N LYS A 536 -22.03 28.75 -31.11
CA LYS A 536 -21.32 28.45 -32.37
C LYS A 536 -19.98 29.16 -32.49
N GLN A 537 -19.85 30.40 -32.00
CA GLN A 537 -18.57 31.10 -31.97
C GLN A 537 -17.59 30.43 -31.00
N ILE A 538 -18.05 30.03 -29.82
CA ILE A 538 -17.28 29.26 -28.83
C ILE A 538 -16.84 27.92 -29.44
N GLY A 539 -17.74 27.18 -30.09
CA GLY A 539 -17.40 25.93 -30.77
C GLY A 539 -16.34 26.08 -31.87
N VAL A 540 -16.41 27.18 -32.66
CA VAL A 540 -15.38 27.50 -33.66
C VAL A 540 -14.03 27.83 -33.01
N VAL A 541 -14.02 28.61 -31.91
CA VAL A 541 -12.80 28.94 -31.16
C VAL A 541 -12.17 27.69 -30.55
N LEU A 542 -12.95 26.84 -29.88
CA LEU A 542 -12.47 25.58 -29.29
C LEU A 542 -11.93 24.61 -30.35
N THR A 543 -12.59 24.51 -31.50
CA THR A 543 -12.09 23.72 -32.64
C THR A 543 -10.77 24.27 -33.18
N GLY A 544 -10.61 25.60 -33.23
CA GLY A 544 -9.36 26.26 -33.61
C GLY A 544 -8.22 26.01 -32.63
N ILE A 545 -8.50 26.02 -31.31
CA ILE A 545 -7.51 25.69 -30.27
C ILE A 545 -7.08 24.22 -30.36
N ALA A 546 -8.03 23.30 -30.51
CA ALA A 546 -7.72 21.87 -30.65
C ALA A 546 -6.85 21.58 -31.89
N ALA A 547 -7.22 22.13 -33.05
CA ALA A 547 -6.44 21.98 -34.28
C ALA A 547 -5.05 22.63 -34.21
N LYS A 548 -4.91 23.75 -33.47
CA LYS A 548 -3.62 24.37 -33.21
C LYS A 548 -2.71 23.44 -32.38
N TRP A 549 -3.20 22.95 -31.25
CA TRP A 549 -2.43 22.04 -30.38
C TRP A 549 -2.08 20.73 -31.09
N GLU A 550 -2.99 20.16 -31.89
CA GLU A 550 -2.72 18.96 -32.69
C GLU A 550 -1.61 19.19 -33.74
N SER A 551 -1.56 20.39 -34.34
CA SER A 551 -0.46 20.80 -35.22
C SER A 551 0.86 21.00 -34.46
N GLU A 552 0.85 21.68 -33.30
CA GLU A 552 2.06 21.92 -32.49
C GLU A 552 2.64 20.59 -31.94
N LEU A 553 1.79 19.62 -31.64
CA LEU A 553 2.20 18.24 -31.28
C LEU A 553 2.85 17.51 -32.47
N LEU A 554 2.30 17.66 -33.68
CA LEU A 554 2.86 17.06 -34.91
C LEU A 554 4.15 17.75 -35.39
N GLU A 555 4.32 19.04 -35.10
CA GLU A 555 5.51 19.83 -35.45
C GLU A 555 6.67 19.53 -34.47
N SER A 556 6.40 19.44 -33.17
CA SER A 556 7.40 19.07 -32.15
C SER A 556 7.92 17.63 -32.29
N ILE A 557 7.13 16.72 -32.87
CA ILE A 557 7.58 15.36 -33.27
C ILE A 557 8.52 15.39 -34.50
N ARG A 558 8.65 16.51 -35.21
CA ARG A 558 9.42 16.65 -36.47
C ARG A 558 10.71 17.48 -36.34
N LEU A 559 11.55 17.16 -35.36
CA LEU A 559 12.93 17.66 -35.37
C LEU A 559 13.69 17.16 -36.62
N PRO A 560 14.46 18.01 -37.33
CA PRO A 560 15.26 17.58 -38.47
C PRO A 560 16.36 16.60 -38.06
N LYS A 561 16.65 15.63 -38.93
CA LYS A 561 17.89 14.85 -38.83
C LYS A 561 19.07 15.80 -39.03
N GLN A 562 19.93 15.96 -38.02
CA GLN A 562 21.27 16.48 -38.23
C GLN A 562 22.12 15.39 -38.90
N ASP A 563 22.81 15.74 -39.98
CA ASP A 563 23.69 14.81 -40.69
C ASP A 563 24.93 14.48 -39.84
N LEU A 564 25.15 13.19 -39.59
CA LEU A 564 26.37 12.67 -38.97
C LEU A 564 27.53 12.71 -39.99
N PRO A 565 28.64 13.42 -39.72
CA PRO A 565 29.82 13.39 -40.58
C PRO A 565 30.44 11.99 -40.64
N GLN A 566 30.85 11.56 -41.83
CA GLN A 566 31.60 10.30 -41.99
C GLN A 566 33.06 10.42 -41.48
N PRO A 567 33.67 9.32 -40.99
CA PRO A 567 34.98 9.36 -40.37
C PRO A 567 36.14 9.46 -41.37
N THR A 568 37.17 10.22 -41.00
CA THR A 568 38.50 10.24 -41.63
C THR A 568 39.60 9.95 -40.60
N ALA A 569 40.75 9.46 -41.05
CA ALA A 569 41.79 8.83 -40.22
C ALA A 569 42.86 9.82 -39.67
N PRO A 570 43.62 9.45 -38.60
CA PRO A 570 44.41 10.40 -37.79
C PRO A 570 45.87 10.63 -38.25
N PRO A 571 46.47 11.78 -37.90
CA PRO A 571 47.73 11.85 -37.10
C PRO A 571 47.86 13.09 -36.17
N GLU A 572 48.66 13.15 -35.09
CA GLU A 572 49.27 12.09 -34.27
C GLU A 572 49.43 12.47 -32.77
N ARG A 573 50.15 13.56 -32.40
CA ARG A 573 50.65 13.84 -31.03
C ARG A 573 50.87 15.33 -30.67
N GLU A 574 51.19 15.55 -29.38
CA GLU A 574 51.60 16.80 -28.67
C GLU A 574 50.43 17.71 -28.23
N ALA A 575 50.42 18.38 -27.07
CA ALA A 575 51.19 18.28 -25.81
C ALA A 575 50.42 19.01 -24.67
N GLU A 576 50.99 19.10 -23.46
CA GLU A 576 50.43 19.69 -22.22
C GLU A 576 50.11 21.20 -22.32
N GLU A 577 49.04 21.68 -21.64
CA GLU A 577 49.04 22.87 -20.74
C GLU A 577 47.68 23.04 -19.99
N GLU A 578 47.49 24.14 -19.25
CA GLU A 578 46.78 24.18 -17.95
C GLU A 578 45.70 25.30 -17.82
N TYR A 579 44.72 25.14 -16.91
CA TYR A 579 43.65 26.10 -16.54
C TYR A 579 42.65 26.49 -17.67
N GLU A 580 41.49 27.14 -17.47
CA GLU A 580 40.86 27.75 -16.28
C GLU A 580 39.30 27.62 -16.34
N LEU A 581 38.59 27.85 -15.23
CA LEU A 581 37.12 27.82 -15.14
C LEU A 581 36.51 29.23 -15.06
N PRO A 582 35.52 29.57 -15.90
CA PRO A 582 34.53 30.60 -15.59
C PRO A 582 33.18 29.97 -15.22
N GLN A 583 32.65 30.33 -14.04
CA GLN A 583 31.22 30.18 -13.76
C GLN A 583 30.46 31.36 -14.38
N GLN A 584 29.26 31.11 -14.93
CA GLN A 584 28.14 31.99 -14.67
C GLN A 584 26.79 31.28 -14.88
N GLN A 585 25.89 31.48 -13.94
CA GLN A 585 24.47 31.20 -14.10
C GLN A 585 23.81 32.41 -14.78
N ASP A 586 22.67 32.22 -15.45
CA ASP A 586 21.44 32.95 -15.08
C ASP A 586 20.21 32.51 -15.91
N ILE A 587 19.10 32.40 -15.20
CA ILE A 587 17.70 32.15 -15.61
C ILE A 587 16.91 32.98 -14.57
N PRO A 588 15.97 33.90 -14.91
CA PRO A 588 14.80 33.63 -15.77
C PRO A 588 14.25 34.80 -16.62
N ALA A 589 13.24 34.47 -17.45
CA ALA A 589 12.10 35.34 -17.80
C ALA A 589 10.91 34.39 -18.12
N LEU A 590 9.93 34.25 -17.22
CA LEU A 590 8.73 35.09 -17.01
C LEU A 590 7.58 34.77 -17.98
N GLU A 591 6.43 34.45 -17.41
CA GLU A 591 5.20 34.02 -18.09
C GLU A 591 4.30 35.23 -18.43
N GLU A 592 3.78 35.29 -19.66
CA GLU A 592 2.91 36.39 -20.10
C GLU A 592 1.44 36.16 -19.69
N THR A 593 0.99 36.86 -18.62
CA THR A 593 -0.43 36.93 -18.27
C THR A 593 -1.14 38.01 -19.10
N ILE A 594 -2.10 37.61 -19.95
CA ILE A 594 -2.88 38.56 -20.77
C ILE A 594 -4.18 38.96 -20.05
N ILE A 595 -4.31 40.24 -19.71
CA ILE A 595 -5.56 40.84 -19.20
C ILE A 595 -6.26 41.59 -20.33
N VAL A 596 -7.54 41.26 -20.59
CA VAL A 596 -8.36 41.94 -21.60
C VAL A 596 -9.23 43.02 -20.94
N ALA A 597 -9.18 44.24 -21.48
CA ALA A 597 -10.05 45.35 -21.10
C ALA A 597 -10.75 45.95 -22.35
N PRO A 598 -12.02 46.39 -22.26
CA PRO A 598 -12.72 47.01 -23.37
C PRO A 598 -12.28 48.47 -23.61
N GLY A 599 -12.21 48.90 -24.88
CA GLY A 599 -11.93 50.28 -25.26
C GLY A 599 -13.13 51.23 -25.09
N ALA A 600 -13.04 52.51 -25.45
CA ALA A 600 -11.94 53.25 -26.09
C ALA A 600 -12.10 54.77 -25.85
N THR A 601 -11.13 55.62 -26.27
CA THR A 601 -11.29 56.79 -27.18
C THR A 601 -9.97 57.59 -27.32
N GLU A 602 -9.76 58.20 -28.47
CA GLU A 602 -8.60 58.99 -28.96
C GLU A 602 -8.67 60.52 -28.64
N PRO A 603 -7.64 61.37 -28.95
CA PRO A 603 -6.18 61.21 -28.78
C PRO A 603 -5.52 62.54 -28.21
N PRO A 604 -4.34 63.13 -28.61
CA PRO A 604 -3.52 63.97 -27.71
C PRO A 604 -3.41 65.46 -28.18
N PRO A 605 -2.48 66.33 -27.68
CA PRO A 605 -1.00 66.27 -27.82
C PRO A 605 -0.27 66.74 -26.51
N ALA A 606 1.00 67.17 -26.40
CA ALA A 606 2.13 67.43 -27.31
C ALA A 606 3.50 67.52 -26.54
N HIS A 607 4.63 67.31 -27.24
CA HIS A 607 6.00 67.88 -27.00
C HIS A 607 6.75 67.65 -25.65
N GLU A 608 8.10 67.65 -25.54
CA GLU A 608 9.23 67.35 -26.47
C GLU A 608 10.58 67.33 -25.69
N VAL A 609 11.68 66.91 -26.35
CA VAL A 609 13.12 67.10 -26.01
C VAL A 609 13.78 66.15 -24.98
N SER A 610 14.92 65.59 -25.39
CA SER A 610 15.96 64.90 -24.60
C SER A 610 17.34 65.51 -24.97
N PRO A 611 18.51 64.99 -24.54
CA PRO A 611 19.01 64.43 -23.25
C PRO A 611 20.23 65.32 -22.81
N PRO A 612 21.46 64.87 -22.37
CA PRO A 612 21.97 63.60 -21.80
C PRO A 612 22.95 63.72 -20.57
N VAL A 613 23.55 62.58 -20.17
CA VAL A 613 24.99 62.36 -19.76
C VAL A 613 25.26 61.68 -18.37
N ARG A 614 25.69 60.39 -18.43
CA ARG A 614 26.67 59.60 -17.60
C ARG A 614 26.36 58.86 -16.27
N ASP A 615 26.73 57.56 -16.31
CA ASP A 615 27.62 56.74 -15.45
C ASP A 615 27.25 56.24 -14.02
N GLN A 616 26.61 55.05 -13.98
CA GLN A 616 26.99 53.80 -13.28
C GLN A 616 27.22 53.67 -11.73
N ALA A 617 26.27 52.96 -11.07
CA ALA A 617 26.42 51.72 -10.25
C ALA A 617 27.22 51.66 -8.90
N PRO A 618 27.05 50.62 -8.03
CA PRO A 618 25.84 49.87 -7.60
C PRO A 618 25.76 49.62 -6.04
N ALA A 619 24.76 48.85 -5.57
CA ALA A 619 24.51 48.40 -4.17
C ALA A 619 24.15 46.89 -4.14
N GLN A 620 24.57 46.07 -3.17
CA GLN A 620 23.93 45.67 -1.89
C GLN A 620 22.46 45.15 -1.95
N GLU A 621 22.23 43.98 -1.34
CA GLU A 621 20.94 43.30 -1.14
C GLU A 621 20.71 43.01 0.36
N GLU A 622 19.45 43.07 0.84
CA GLU A 622 18.94 42.28 2.00
C GLU A 622 17.40 42.45 2.17
N ILE A 623 16.72 41.35 2.53
CA ILE A 623 15.42 41.23 3.27
C ILE A 623 14.14 41.93 2.71
N PRO A 624 13.02 41.18 2.67
CA PRO A 624 11.68 41.73 2.92
C PRO A 624 10.99 41.07 4.15
N GLU A 625 10.42 41.88 5.04
CA GLU A 625 9.59 41.43 6.17
C GLU A 625 8.17 42.07 6.12
N THR A 626 7.24 41.60 6.96
CA THR A 626 5.78 41.78 6.80
C THR A 626 5.24 43.20 7.10
N VAL A 627 4.12 43.57 6.44
CA VAL A 627 3.29 44.74 6.83
C VAL A 627 1.83 44.31 7.09
N ILE A 628 1.23 44.88 8.13
CA ILE A 628 -0.12 44.58 8.63
C ILE A 628 -1.08 45.73 8.25
N PHE A 629 -2.32 45.40 7.87
CA PHE A 629 -3.39 46.40 7.70
C PHE A 629 -4.15 46.66 9.00
N SER A 630 -4.38 47.94 9.31
CA SER A 630 -5.16 48.40 10.46
C SER A 630 -6.32 49.30 10.00
N SER A 631 -7.53 49.02 10.46
CA SER A 631 -8.74 49.79 10.08
C SER A 631 -8.91 51.06 10.93
N PRO A 632 -9.27 52.22 10.35
CA PRO A 632 -9.76 53.38 11.09
C PRO A 632 -11.21 53.16 11.53
N GLY A 633 -11.60 53.66 12.71
CA GLY A 633 -12.94 53.47 13.29
C GLY A 633 -13.68 54.78 13.59
N SER A 634 -15.00 54.67 13.75
CA SER A 634 -15.89 55.75 14.21
C SER A 634 -17.10 55.19 14.97
N GLY A 635 -17.24 55.50 16.26
CA GLY A 635 -18.47 55.32 17.04
C GLY A 635 -19.24 56.66 17.18
N PRO A 636 -20.09 56.87 18.22
CA PRO A 636 -20.39 55.96 19.34
C PRO A 636 -21.91 55.85 19.71
N GLU A 637 -22.24 54.95 20.64
CA GLU A 637 -23.18 55.06 21.80
C GLU A 637 -23.30 53.64 22.43
N SER A 638 -23.01 53.34 23.72
CA SER A 638 -23.50 53.86 25.02
C SER A 638 -24.96 53.42 25.29
N THR A 639 -25.34 52.68 26.35
CA THR A 639 -24.72 52.28 27.65
C THR A 639 -24.78 50.73 27.82
N THR A 640 -24.61 49.99 28.94
CA THR A 640 -24.63 50.25 30.42
C THR A 640 -23.85 49.15 31.20
N GLU A 641 -24.05 49.05 32.52
CA GLU A 641 -23.40 48.16 33.51
C GLU A 641 -24.15 46.79 33.68
N THR A 642 -23.72 45.73 34.39
CA THR A 642 -22.83 45.60 35.59
C THR A 642 -22.24 44.17 35.74
N THR A 643 -21.23 43.98 36.61
CA THR A 643 -20.50 42.73 36.97
C THR A 643 -20.93 42.14 38.35
N PRO A 644 -20.27 41.09 38.96
CA PRO A 644 -19.95 39.70 38.55
C PRO A 644 -20.42 38.70 39.67
N PRO A 645 -19.66 37.68 40.19
CA PRO A 645 -18.94 36.51 39.63
C PRO A 645 -19.46 35.13 40.17
N SER A 646 -18.96 33.98 39.69
CA SER A 646 -18.83 32.74 40.50
C SER A 646 -17.84 31.67 39.98
N ALA A 647 -17.26 30.93 40.93
CA ALA A 647 -16.34 29.76 40.98
C ALA A 647 -15.96 28.89 39.74
N GLU A 648 -14.73 28.34 39.84
CA GLU A 648 -14.19 27.22 39.04
C GLU A 648 -14.72 25.83 39.48
N PRO A 649 -14.70 24.83 38.58
CA PRO A 649 -14.45 23.43 38.92
C PRO A 649 -13.11 22.90 38.32
N LYS A 650 -12.58 21.82 38.89
CA LYS A 650 -11.26 21.23 38.55
C LYS A 650 -11.28 20.36 37.27
N PRO A 651 -10.11 20.10 36.65
CA PRO A 651 -9.99 19.14 35.54
C PRO A 651 -10.32 17.70 35.95
N HIS A 652 -10.85 16.91 35.01
CA HIS A 652 -11.03 15.47 35.15
C HIS A 652 -9.76 14.68 34.79
N GLU A 653 -9.50 13.56 35.48
CA GLU A 653 -8.52 12.55 35.05
C GLU A 653 -9.08 11.72 33.88
N PRO A 654 -8.26 11.41 32.85
CA PRO A 654 -8.62 10.44 31.81
C PRO A 654 -8.51 8.99 32.33
N PRO A 655 -9.24 8.03 31.75
CA PRO A 655 -9.22 6.63 32.18
C PRO A 655 -7.87 5.95 31.91
N SER A 656 -7.54 4.93 32.73
CA SER A 656 -6.22 4.29 32.75
C SER A 656 -5.99 3.32 31.59
N GLN A 657 -4.96 3.60 30.77
CA GLN A 657 -4.54 2.77 29.62
C GLN A 657 -4.19 1.31 29.99
N GLN A 658 -3.82 1.04 31.25
CA GLN A 658 -3.38 -0.28 31.76
C GLN A 658 -4.43 -1.41 31.64
N SER A 659 -5.69 -1.13 31.34
CA SER A 659 -6.69 -2.18 31.01
C SER A 659 -6.62 -2.61 29.54
N GLN A 660 -6.36 -1.68 28.62
CA GLN A 660 -6.43 -1.90 27.18
C GLN A 660 -5.22 -2.70 26.67
N ASP A 661 -4.02 -2.41 27.17
CA ASP A 661 -2.80 -3.18 26.83
C ASP A 661 -2.95 -4.65 27.24
N LYS A 662 -3.56 -4.91 28.41
CA LYS A 662 -3.81 -6.28 28.91
C LYS A 662 -4.86 -7.03 28.11
N GLU A 663 -5.83 -6.33 27.52
CA GLU A 663 -6.83 -6.95 26.67
C GLU A 663 -6.20 -7.33 25.32
N PHE A 664 -5.35 -6.47 24.75
CA PHE A 664 -4.59 -6.76 23.54
C PHE A 664 -3.55 -7.89 23.71
N GLU A 665 -2.76 -7.88 24.78
CA GLU A 665 -1.83 -8.98 25.10
C GLU A 665 -2.58 -10.31 25.36
N LYS A 666 -3.78 -10.25 25.95
CA LYS A 666 -4.61 -11.45 26.16
C LYS A 666 -5.20 -11.98 24.85
N THR A 667 -5.57 -11.14 23.90
CA THR A 667 -6.00 -11.58 22.56
C THR A 667 -4.86 -12.27 21.81
N LEU A 668 -3.64 -11.73 21.86
CA LEU A 668 -2.45 -12.39 21.29
C LEU A 668 -2.16 -13.73 21.98
N SER A 669 -2.16 -13.75 23.31
CA SER A 669 -1.94 -14.98 24.09
C SER A 669 -3.04 -16.04 23.91
N LEU A 670 -4.25 -15.67 23.49
CA LEU A 670 -5.32 -16.61 23.16
C LEU A 670 -5.13 -17.20 21.76
N LEU A 671 -4.72 -16.40 20.77
CA LEU A 671 -4.34 -16.91 19.44
C LEU A 671 -3.18 -17.91 19.52
N ASP A 672 -2.13 -17.59 20.28
CA ASP A 672 -1.00 -18.49 20.51
C ASP A 672 -1.42 -19.80 21.21
N GLN A 673 -2.50 -19.77 22.00
CA GLN A 673 -2.99 -20.93 22.75
C GLN A 673 -3.98 -21.80 21.96
N GLU A 674 -4.88 -21.23 21.15
CA GLU A 674 -5.67 -22.00 20.17
C GLU A 674 -4.76 -22.67 19.12
N LEU A 675 -3.64 -22.03 18.74
CA LEU A 675 -2.61 -22.62 17.88
C LEU A 675 -1.85 -23.80 18.53
N LEU A 676 -1.81 -23.88 19.86
CA LEU A 676 -1.21 -25.00 20.59
C LEU A 676 -2.20 -26.15 20.82
N ASP A 677 -3.44 -25.84 21.20
CA ASP A 677 -4.47 -26.85 21.46
C ASP A 677 -4.87 -27.61 20.17
N LEU A 678 -4.67 -27.02 18.98
CA LEU A 678 -4.83 -27.68 17.68
C LEU A 678 -3.74 -28.72 17.34
N VAL A 679 -2.66 -28.84 18.13
CA VAL A 679 -1.53 -29.75 17.85
C VAL A 679 -1.62 -31.08 18.62
N ASP A 680 -2.35 -31.13 19.74
CA ASP A 680 -2.27 -32.26 20.69
C ASP A 680 -3.28 -33.41 20.44
N GLU A 681 -4.20 -33.28 19.46
CA GLU A 681 -5.09 -34.38 19.02
C GLU A 681 -4.37 -35.44 18.17
N THR A 682 -3.43 -36.17 18.78
CA THR A 682 -2.84 -37.36 18.14
C THR A 682 -3.80 -38.56 18.15
N PRO A 683 -4.06 -39.22 16.99
CA PRO A 683 -5.11 -40.22 16.88
C PRO A 683 -4.73 -41.56 17.53
N ALA A 684 -5.33 -41.87 18.68
CA ALA A 684 -5.12 -43.12 19.42
C ALA A 684 -5.51 -44.37 18.61
N ALA A 685 -4.52 -45.21 18.28
CA ALA A 685 -4.68 -46.37 17.41
C ALA A 685 -5.66 -47.44 17.96
N LYS A 686 -6.73 -47.74 17.21
CA LYS A 686 -7.67 -48.83 17.50
C LYS A 686 -7.38 -50.07 16.66
N LYS A 687 -7.26 -51.22 17.32
CA LYS A 687 -7.13 -52.54 16.69
C LYS A 687 -8.49 -53.04 16.17
N GLU A 688 -8.48 -53.81 15.08
CA GLU A 688 -9.66 -54.50 14.57
C GLU A 688 -10.21 -55.54 15.58
N LYS A 689 -11.54 -55.59 15.78
CA LYS A 689 -12.41 -56.75 15.46
C LYS A 689 -13.90 -56.46 15.80
N PRO A 690 -14.89 -57.25 15.30
CA PRO A 690 -15.83 -56.65 14.35
C PRO A 690 -17.32 -56.74 14.74
N SER A 691 -18.12 -55.99 13.98
CA SER A 691 -19.48 -56.30 13.52
C SER A 691 -20.47 -56.94 14.53
N THR A 692 -21.40 -56.13 15.04
CA THR A 692 -22.81 -56.54 15.09
C THR A 692 -23.75 -55.34 15.04
N GLN A 693 -24.85 -55.49 14.30
CA GLN A 693 -26.07 -54.68 14.32
C GLN A 693 -27.21 -55.58 14.87
N PRO A 694 -28.41 -55.06 15.23
CA PRO A 694 -28.85 -53.66 15.38
C PRO A 694 -29.69 -53.41 16.67
N ALA A 695 -30.30 -52.21 16.74
CA ALA A 695 -31.72 -51.96 17.09
C ALA A 695 -32.17 -51.55 18.52
N HIS A 696 -33.08 -50.56 18.48
CA HIS A 696 -34.25 -50.28 19.35
C HIS A 696 -34.10 -49.66 20.76
N ASP A 697 -34.94 -48.63 20.98
CA ASP A 697 -35.61 -48.16 22.22
C ASP A 697 -34.74 -47.62 23.39
N GLU A 698 -35.14 -46.65 24.24
CA GLU A 698 -36.23 -45.65 24.20
C GLU A 698 -35.83 -44.42 25.10
N GLU A 699 -36.80 -43.71 25.69
CA GLU A 699 -36.72 -42.56 26.63
C GLU A 699 -35.66 -42.68 27.78
N GLU A 700 -35.21 -41.63 28.50
CA GLU A 700 -35.93 -40.41 28.92
C GLU A 700 -34.99 -39.24 29.35
N LYS A 701 -35.56 -38.01 29.35
CA LYS A 701 -35.16 -36.74 30.01
C LYS A 701 -33.89 -36.70 30.89
N LEU A 702 -33.10 -35.63 30.68
CA LEU A 702 -32.90 -34.64 31.76
C LEU A 702 -32.65 -33.23 31.19
N LYS A 703 -33.36 -32.23 31.73
CA LYS A 703 -33.09 -30.81 31.49
C LYS A 703 -32.28 -30.25 32.65
N GLN A 704 -31.22 -29.50 32.34
CA GLN A 704 -30.89 -28.30 33.11
C GLN A 704 -30.72 -27.15 32.13
N GLN A 705 -31.14 -25.96 32.55
CA GLN A 705 -31.01 -24.71 31.79
C GLN A 705 -29.91 -23.92 32.48
N GLU A 706 -28.91 -23.45 31.72
CA GLU A 706 -27.95 -22.49 32.25
C GLU A 706 -28.55 -21.07 32.22
N GLU A 707 -28.17 -20.26 33.20
CA GLU A 707 -28.84 -19.00 33.53
C GLU A 707 -28.24 -17.84 32.72
N ILE A 708 -29.09 -17.02 32.11
CA ILE A 708 -28.68 -15.77 31.47
C ILE A 708 -28.74 -14.66 32.54
N PRO A 709 -27.63 -13.95 32.84
CA PRO A 709 -27.63 -12.89 33.85
C PRO A 709 -28.32 -11.62 33.36
N GLU A 710 -29.55 -11.39 33.81
CA GLU A 710 -30.26 -10.11 33.59
C GLU A 710 -29.56 -8.95 34.30
N THR A 711 -29.24 -7.88 33.57
CA THR A 711 -28.68 -6.64 34.15
C THR A 711 -29.78 -5.61 34.38
N VAL A 712 -30.05 -5.32 35.66
CA VAL A 712 -31.06 -4.33 36.07
C VAL A 712 -30.47 -2.92 36.05
N ILE A 713 -31.02 -2.05 35.21
CA ILE A 713 -30.67 -0.62 35.18
C ILE A 713 -31.55 0.12 36.19
N ILE A 714 -30.94 0.67 37.25
CA ILE A 714 -31.59 1.57 38.19
C ILE A 714 -31.28 3.01 37.79
N LYS A 715 -32.31 3.81 37.54
CA LYS A 715 -32.19 5.28 37.49
C LYS A 715 -32.35 5.87 38.89
N PRO A 716 -31.54 6.86 39.29
CA PRO A 716 -31.92 7.80 40.33
C PRO A 716 -32.87 8.86 39.75
N ASP A 717 -33.91 9.22 40.51
CA ASP A 717 -34.77 10.38 40.23
C ASP A 717 -34.29 11.57 41.09
N ASP A 718 -33.84 12.65 40.43
CA ASP A 718 -34.02 14.10 40.74
C ASP A 718 -33.02 14.96 39.92
#